data_AF-A0A244EI14-F1
#
_entry.id   AF-A0A244EI14-F1
#
_cell.length_a   1.000
_cell.length_b   1.000
_cell.length_c   1.000
_cell.angle_alpha   90.00
_cell.angle_beta   90.00
_cell.angle_gamma   90.00
#
_symmetry.space_group_name_H-M   'P 1'
#
loop_
_entity.id
_entity.type
_entity.pdbx_description
1 polymer ?
#
loop_
_entity_poly.entity_id
_entity_poly.type
_entity_poly.pdbx_seq_one_letter_code
_entity_poly.pdbx_strand_id
1 'polypeptide(L)'
;MESGTFFLVVGPSGAGKDALIDGARQRLSGEGRHVFARRTITRPAAAPGEDHESISPAEFDRRESAGDFLVTWRAHGLCYGLPTSLRGALEAGQDVVANGSRSVIAQLSQCLARLVVIEVTAAPEVLAQRIAARGREREDEMQLRLARRGAPLPASVRSLGVDNDAGLPEGIDRFVEALESFRSWATVRCLEMRSGADGVVHLPATGADAPLPAWQGGEQVELSALGGRGITRVRARVHVGGAGAALAAGEVGLSRETFEALGAPPGSQVALRAIPAPRSHALLAKKIRGEELNEAQYRRLLRDFVEGRYADRELTAFLVAATQKLSDAEVLSLARVRASLAHRQTWNERIVVDKHSMGGVPGSRITPIVVSLVAAHGLAMPKTSSRAITSAAGTADVMEAVARVDLTVDEVQRCIAEARACIAWNGRLNHSVLDDVMNALTRPLGLDSARWSVASILSKKKAAGATHVIVDLPYGTYAKLRTEQAALELAALFEATGAGIGLHVRALATDGSRPIGRGIGPALELRDVLRVLDNHPGAPADLRDKALRFASQILAWDPLVGSAEKGRTVAQALLDSGAARRAFARIVQAQGAHEEPARPSALTHAVRAEHGGVVSGIDGWTIAGIARLAGAPVDKGSGIDLLCQVGDAVRAGDPLCRIHAASSDSLAACVALVQSAHPIDIAAERPQAHAGRGAGPAAASMRINERSRT
;
A
#
# COMPACT_ATOMS: atom_id res chain seq x y z
N MET A 1 5.97 -39.74 32.97
CA MET A 1 6.38 -38.45 32.34
C MET A 1 5.89 -38.47 30.92
N GLU A 2 5.37 -37.36 30.40
CA GLU A 2 5.02 -37.30 28.97
C GLU A 2 6.28 -37.42 28.10
N SER A 3 6.19 -38.18 27.00
CA SER A 3 7.25 -38.21 25.98
C SER A 3 7.49 -36.81 25.41
N GLY A 4 8.76 -36.48 25.17
CA GLY A 4 9.19 -35.24 24.53
C GLY A 4 8.73 -35.14 23.08
N THR A 5 8.83 -33.94 22.51
CA THR A 5 8.40 -33.66 21.12
C THR A 5 9.59 -33.58 20.18
N PHE A 6 9.45 -34.16 18.99
CA PHE A 6 10.45 -34.10 17.94
C PHE A 6 10.13 -32.96 16.96
N PHE A 7 10.98 -31.94 16.91
CA PHE A 7 10.93 -30.82 15.99
C PHE A 7 11.82 -31.07 14.78
N LEU A 8 11.22 -31.32 13.61
CA LEU A 8 11.94 -31.42 12.35
C LEU A 8 11.94 -30.06 11.64
N VAL A 9 13.10 -29.42 11.55
CA VAL A 9 13.28 -28.13 10.89
C VAL A 9 13.51 -28.34 9.40
N VAL A 10 12.62 -27.78 8.57
CA VAL A 10 12.66 -27.87 7.10
C VAL A 10 12.53 -26.49 6.48
N GLY A 11 12.88 -26.34 5.21
CA GLY A 11 12.81 -25.06 4.51
C GLY A 11 13.75 -25.01 3.30
N PRO A 12 13.58 -24.05 2.38
CA PRO A 12 14.45 -23.93 1.22
C PRO A 12 15.91 -23.69 1.61
N SER A 13 16.82 -23.96 0.67
CA SER A 13 18.23 -23.55 0.84
C SER A 13 18.31 -22.03 0.95
N GLY A 14 19.15 -21.50 1.82
CA GLY A 14 19.25 -20.06 2.07
C GLY A 14 18.23 -19.48 3.05
N ALA A 15 17.22 -20.25 3.48
CA ALA A 15 16.22 -19.80 4.47
C ALA A 15 16.81 -19.49 5.86
N GLY A 16 18.06 -19.89 6.12
CA GLY A 16 18.77 -19.59 7.37
C GLY A 16 18.57 -20.61 8.50
N LYS A 17 18.06 -21.82 8.20
CA LYS A 17 17.80 -22.90 9.18
C LYS A 17 18.93 -23.09 10.20
N ASP A 18 20.16 -23.28 9.71
CA ASP A 18 21.32 -23.56 10.58
C ASP A 18 21.58 -22.41 11.55
N ALA A 19 21.52 -21.16 11.06
CA ALA A 19 21.72 -19.97 11.88
C ALA A 19 20.62 -19.79 12.94
N LEU A 20 19.37 -20.16 12.63
CA LEU A 20 18.27 -20.15 13.60
C LEU A 20 18.45 -21.23 14.66
N ILE A 21 18.82 -22.44 14.26
CA ILE A 21 19.09 -23.56 15.16
C ILE A 21 20.26 -23.23 16.10
N ASP A 22 21.35 -22.67 15.57
CA ASP A 22 22.53 -22.29 16.36
C ASP A 22 22.20 -21.16 17.35
N GLY A 23 21.45 -20.15 16.91
CA GLY A 23 20.99 -19.07 17.79
C GLY A 23 20.05 -19.56 18.89
N ALA A 24 19.16 -20.49 18.57
CA ALA A 24 18.28 -21.13 19.54
C ALA A 24 19.06 -22.01 20.54
N ARG A 25 20.07 -22.75 20.07
CA ARG A 25 20.95 -23.54 20.92
C ARG A 25 21.63 -22.69 21.99
N GLN A 26 22.15 -21.53 21.60
CA GLN A 26 22.80 -20.61 22.54
C GLN A 26 21.83 -20.04 23.58
N ARG A 27 20.56 -19.85 23.23
CA ARG A 27 19.54 -19.27 24.12
C ARG A 27 18.94 -20.31 25.08
N LEU A 28 18.76 -21.54 24.61
CA LEU A 28 18.04 -22.59 25.33
C LEU A 28 18.96 -23.60 26.04
N SER A 29 20.29 -23.44 25.96
CA SER A 29 21.27 -24.38 26.52
C SER A 29 21.22 -24.51 28.06
N GLY A 30 20.60 -23.56 28.77
CA GLY A 30 20.54 -23.54 30.24
C GLY A 30 19.43 -24.41 30.87
N GLU A 31 18.45 -24.86 30.08
CA GLU A 31 17.21 -25.44 30.64
C GLU A 31 17.18 -26.97 30.67
N GLY A 32 18.17 -27.65 30.06
CA GLY A 32 18.26 -29.12 30.01
C GLY A 32 17.11 -29.84 29.28
N ARG A 33 16.18 -29.07 28.72
CA ARG A 33 14.93 -29.56 28.13
C ARG A 33 15.01 -29.81 26.62
N HIS A 34 15.87 -29.10 25.91
CA HIS A 34 16.01 -29.20 24.45
C HIS A 34 17.31 -29.90 24.07
N VAL A 35 17.22 -30.91 23.21
CA VAL A 35 18.35 -31.62 22.62
C VAL A 35 18.44 -31.26 21.14
N PHE A 36 19.49 -30.54 20.77
CA PHE A 36 19.75 -30.19 19.37
C PHE A 36 20.47 -31.36 18.70
N ALA A 37 19.80 -32.04 17.78
CA ALA A 37 20.29 -33.26 17.16
C ALA A 37 21.52 -32.99 16.28
N ARG A 38 22.58 -33.79 16.50
CA ARG A 38 23.75 -33.84 15.62
C ARG A 38 23.49 -34.88 14.53
N ARG A 39 23.52 -34.45 13.27
CA ARG A 39 23.31 -35.35 12.13
C ARG A 39 24.57 -36.14 11.81
N THR A 40 24.41 -37.35 11.32
CA THR A 40 25.49 -38.12 10.70
C THR A 40 25.45 -37.89 9.20
N ILE A 41 26.55 -37.37 8.62
CA ILE A 41 26.60 -36.95 7.21
C ILE A 41 27.88 -37.48 6.56
N THR A 42 27.80 -37.88 5.29
CA THR A 42 28.97 -38.28 4.50
C THR A 42 29.85 -37.11 4.03
N ARG A 43 29.75 -35.96 4.69
CA ARG A 43 30.48 -34.74 4.38
C ARG A 43 31.78 -34.69 5.20
N PRO A 44 32.92 -34.26 4.64
CA PRO A 44 34.16 -34.13 5.40
C PRO A 44 34.05 -33.16 6.58
N ALA A 45 34.66 -33.51 7.72
CA ALA A 45 34.61 -32.72 8.96
C ALA A 45 35.16 -31.28 8.82
N ALA A 46 36.06 -31.02 7.86
CA ALA A 46 36.68 -29.71 7.63
C ALA A 46 35.81 -28.74 6.78
N ALA A 47 34.63 -29.16 6.32
CA ALA A 47 33.76 -28.32 5.51
C ALA A 47 32.95 -27.33 6.38
N PRO A 48 32.86 -26.03 6.00
CA PRO A 48 32.03 -25.07 6.72
C PRO A 48 30.54 -25.46 6.70
N GLY A 49 29.87 -25.40 7.85
CA GLY A 49 28.46 -25.75 8.01
C GLY A 49 28.10 -26.09 9.46
N GLU A 50 26.91 -26.65 9.67
CA GLU A 50 26.45 -27.12 11.00
C GLU A 50 27.37 -28.17 11.64
N ASP A 51 27.27 -28.29 12.97
CA ASP A 51 27.88 -29.40 13.72
C ASP A 51 27.24 -30.75 13.32
N HIS A 52 28.06 -31.67 12.83
CA HIS A 52 27.66 -32.98 12.34
C HIS A 52 28.74 -34.04 12.63
N GLU A 53 28.34 -35.31 12.67
CA GLU A 53 29.24 -36.45 12.66
C GLU A 53 29.61 -36.79 11.21
N SER A 54 30.90 -36.75 10.88
CA SER A 54 31.42 -37.05 9.56
C SER A 54 31.80 -38.53 9.46
N ILE A 55 31.19 -39.26 8.52
CA ILE A 55 31.54 -40.67 8.25
C ILE A 55 31.73 -40.92 6.75
N SER A 56 32.40 -42.01 6.39
CA SER A 56 32.52 -42.41 4.98
C SER A 56 31.18 -42.96 4.44
N PRO A 57 30.93 -42.90 3.12
CA PRO A 57 29.75 -43.54 2.53
C PRO A 57 29.63 -45.04 2.86
N ALA A 58 30.75 -45.77 2.85
CA ALA A 58 30.77 -47.19 3.21
C ALA A 58 30.38 -47.43 4.68
N GLU A 59 30.82 -46.57 5.59
CA GLU A 59 30.40 -46.63 7.00
C GLU A 59 28.93 -46.24 7.17
N PHE A 60 28.45 -45.27 6.39
CA PHE A 60 27.04 -44.87 6.40
C PHE A 60 26.14 -46.02 6.00
N ASP A 61 26.45 -46.70 4.89
CA ASP A 61 25.65 -47.83 4.39
C ASP A 61 25.68 -49.01 5.39
N ARG A 62 26.81 -49.24 6.10
CA ARG A 62 26.89 -50.23 7.19
C ARG A 62 25.95 -49.90 8.34
N ARG A 63 25.99 -48.67 8.84
CA ARG A 63 25.13 -48.21 9.96
C ARG A 63 23.66 -48.15 9.58
N GLU A 64 23.35 -47.77 8.34
CA GLU A 64 22.00 -47.82 7.78
C GLU A 64 21.46 -49.26 7.77
N SER A 65 22.29 -50.22 7.33
CA SER A 65 21.92 -51.65 7.33
C SER A 65 21.78 -52.24 8.74
N ALA A 66 22.52 -51.71 9.72
CA ALA A 66 22.45 -52.10 11.12
C ALA A 66 21.24 -51.51 11.87
N GLY A 67 20.51 -50.56 11.27
CA GLY A 67 19.37 -49.90 11.90
C GLY A 67 19.75 -48.79 12.88
N ASP A 68 20.95 -48.20 12.75
CA ASP A 68 21.46 -47.16 13.66
C ASP A 68 20.77 -45.80 13.49
N PHE A 69 19.94 -45.64 12.46
CA PHE A 69 19.27 -44.38 12.15
C PHE A 69 17.74 -44.47 12.30
N LEU A 70 17.13 -43.43 12.87
CA LEU A 70 15.67 -43.22 12.85
C LEU A 70 15.17 -43.00 11.44
N VAL A 71 15.92 -42.21 10.68
CA VAL A 71 15.65 -41.93 9.29
C VAL A 71 16.92 -41.51 8.57
N THR A 72 16.99 -41.86 7.30
CA THR A 72 18.05 -41.49 6.38
C THR A 72 17.48 -40.83 5.13
N TRP A 73 18.27 -39.99 4.49
CA TRP A 73 17.95 -39.44 3.17
C TRP A 73 19.21 -39.09 2.40
N ARG A 74 19.08 -38.98 1.08
CA ARG A 74 20.17 -38.61 0.17
C ARG A 74 19.84 -37.29 -0.51
N ALA A 75 20.76 -36.34 -0.47
CA ALA A 75 20.60 -35.02 -1.09
C ALA A 75 21.95 -34.45 -1.49
N HIS A 76 22.03 -33.77 -2.64
CA HIS A 76 23.26 -33.10 -3.11
C HIS A 76 24.51 -34.02 -3.14
N GLY A 77 24.34 -35.31 -3.44
CA GLY A 77 25.44 -36.28 -3.46
C GLY A 77 25.95 -36.71 -2.09
N LEU A 78 25.27 -36.33 -1.00
CA LEU A 78 25.59 -36.71 0.37
C LEU A 78 24.46 -37.54 0.99
N CYS A 79 24.83 -38.41 1.92
CA CYS A 79 23.90 -39.16 2.76
C CYS A 79 23.79 -38.47 4.12
N TYR A 80 22.58 -38.43 4.65
CA TYR A 80 22.25 -37.82 5.93
C TYR A 80 21.45 -38.81 6.76
N GLY A 81 21.78 -38.92 8.05
CA GLY A 81 21.14 -39.80 9.01
C GLY A 81 20.87 -39.09 10.32
N LEU A 82 19.72 -39.37 10.92
CA LEU A 82 19.40 -39.00 12.30
C LEU A 82 19.49 -40.26 13.17
N PRO A 83 20.36 -40.31 14.19
CA PRO A 83 20.64 -41.53 14.94
C PRO A 83 19.47 -41.98 15.82
N THR A 84 19.33 -43.29 16.04
CA THR A 84 18.31 -43.89 16.92
C THR A 84 18.44 -43.47 18.38
N SER A 85 19.64 -43.05 18.81
CA SER A 85 19.90 -42.52 20.15
C SER A 85 19.01 -41.34 20.54
N LEU A 86 18.45 -40.60 19.55
CA LEU A 86 17.51 -39.50 19.81
C LEU A 86 16.18 -39.98 20.44
N ARG A 87 15.80 -41.26 20.31
CA ARG A 87 14.63 -41.82 21.02
C ARG A 87 14.80 -41.74 22.53
N GLY A 88 16.01 -41.97 23.04
CA GLY A 88 16.27 -41.90 24.49
C GLY A 88 16.00 -40.51 25.05
N ALA A 89 16.30 -39.44 24.31
CA ALA A 89 15.98 -38.07 24.70
C ALA A 89 14.45 -37.84 24.76
N LEU A 90 13.70 -38.32 23.76
CA LEU A 90 12.24 -38.22 23.74
C LEU A 90 11.60 -39.02 24.89
N GLU A 91 12.09 -40.22 25.17
CA GLU A 91 11.63 -41.07 26.28
C GLU A 91 11.94 -40.46 27.65
N ALA A 92 13.05 -39.71 27.76
CA ALA A 92 13.38 -38.91 28.93
C ALA A 92 12.56 -37.61 29.06
N GLY A 93 11.60 -37.37 28.15
CA GLY A 93 10.74 -36.18 28.16
C GLY A 93 11.39 -34.92 27.58
N GLN A 94 12.57 -35.04 26.94
CA GLN A 94 13.27 -33.93 26.32
C GLN A 94 12.79 -33.68 24.89
N ASP A 95 12.72 -32.41 24.51
CA ASP A 95 12.33 -31.96 23.18
C ASP A 95 13.53 -32.05 22.23
N VAL A 96 13.41 -32.76 21.10
CA VAL A 96 14.51 -32.93 20.13
C VAL A 96 14.34 -31.97 18.96
N VAL A 97 15.36 -31.17 18.64
CA VAL A 97 15.36 -30.24 17.49
C VAL A 97 16.35 -30.72 16.44
N ALA A 98 15.84 -31.12 15.27
CA ALA A 98 16.64 -31.73 14.20
C ALA A 98 16.47 -30.99 12.87
N ASN A 99 17.58 -30.63 12.24
CA ASN A 99 17.58 -30.13 10.86
C ASN A 99 17.30 -31.28 9.89
N GLY A 100 16.35 -31.14 8.96
CA GLY A 100 15.94 -32.27 8.12
C GLY A 100 15.42 -31.90 6.73
N SER A 101 15.02 -32.94 6.01
CA SER A 101 14.42 -32.84 4.67
C SER A 101 12.90 -33.06 4.75
N ARG A 102 12.14 -32.45 3.83
CA ARG A 102 10.70 -32.76 3.71
C ARG A 102 10.45 -34.22 3.32
N SER A 103 11.39 -34.85 2.62
CA SER A 103 11.27 -36.24 2.15
C SER A 103 11.13 -37.26 3.29
N VAL A 104 11.61 -36.94 4.50
CA VAL A 104 11.63 -37.87 5.64
C VAL A 104 10.43 -37.73 6.57
N ILE A 105 9.55 -36.74 6.32
CA ILE A 105 8.42 -36.42 7.20
C ILE A 105 7.44 -37.59 7.32
N ALA A 106 7.10 -38.23 6.20
CA ALA A 106 6.16 -39.35 6.19
C ALA A 106 6.70 -40.53 7.04
N GLN A 107 7.98 -40.88 6.87
CA GLN A 107 8.61 -41.93 7.65
C GLN A 107 8.68 -41.58 9.14
N LEU A 108 9.10 -40.36 9.48
CA LEU A 108 9.15 -39.91 10.86
C LEU A 108 7.77 -39.90 11.52
N SER A 109 6.71 -39.54 10.77
CA SER A 109 5.34 -39.51 11.28
C SER A 109 4.78 -40.90 11.62
N GLN A 110 5.31 -41.96 11.01
CA GLN A 110 4.93 -43.34 11.30
C GLN A 110 5.64 -43.87 12.55
N CYS A 111 6.85 -43.37 12.85
CA CYS A 111 7.70 -43.93 13.90
C CYS A 111 7.84 -43.05 15.15
N LEU A 112 7.27 -41.84 15.14
CA LEU A 112 7.26 -40.89 16.25
C LEU A 112 5.83 -40.46 16.57
N ALA A 113 5.43 -40.60 17.84
CA ALA A 113 4.09 -40.22 18.29
C ALA A 113 3.88 -38.69 18.34
N ARG A 114 4.93 -37.91 18.60
CA ARG A 114 4.89 -36.44 18.71
C ARG A 114 5.89 -35.80 17.75
N LEU A 115 5.51 -35.67 16.48
CA LEU A 115 6.29 -34.97 15.46
C LEU A 115 5.69 -33.58 15.18
N VAL A 116 6.52 -32.55 15.25
CA VAL A 116 6.22 -31.18 14.81
C VAL A 116 7.23 -30.76 13.75
N VAL A 117 6.77 -30.25 12.62
CA VAL A 117 7.63 -29.74 11.54
C VAL A 117 7.76 -28.22 11.67
N ILE A 118 8.97 -27.69 11.78
CA ILE A 118 9.22 -26.24 11.73
C ILE A 118 9.63 -25.85 10.31
N GLU A 119 8.74 -25.18 9.59
CA GLU A 119 8.99 -24.69 8.24
C GLU A 119 9.59 -23.28 8.27
N VAL A 120 10.89 -23.18 8.01
CA VAL A 120 11.58 -21.90 7.89
C VAL A 120 11.42 -21.38 6.47
N THR A 121 10.83 -20.20 6.32
CA THR A 121 10.64 -19.52 5.04
C THR A 121 11.46 -18.24 4.98
N ALA A 122 11.80 -17.80 3.76
CA ALA A 122 12.25 -16.44 3.52
C ALA A 122 11.77 -15.98 2.13
N ALA A 123 11.62 -14.68 1.93
CA ALA A 123 11.19 -14.04 0.71
C ALA A 123 12.15 -14.41 -0.43
N PRO A 124 11.65 -14.61 -1.66
CA PRO A 124 12.47 -15.02 -2.81
C PRO A 124 13.71 -14.16 -3.00
N GLU A 125 13.60 -12.84 -2.78
CA GLU A 125 14.68 -11.87 -2.91
C GLU A 125 15.73 -12.02 -1.80
N VAL A 126 15.29 -12.31 -0.57
CA VAL A 126 16.18 -12.57 0.57
C VAL A 126 16.92 -13.90 0.38
N LEU A 127 16.23 -14.92 -0.11
CA LEU A 127 16.84 -16.19 -0.50
C LEU A 127 17.88 -15.97 -1.58
N ALA A 128 17.54 -15.24 -2.65
CA ALA A 128 18.45 -14.93 -3.74
C ALA A 128 19.70 -14.18 -3.25
N GLN A 129 19.54 -13.15 -2.40
CA GLN A 129 20.67 -12.42 -1.81
C GLN A 129 21.56 -13.32 -0.94
N ARG A 130 20.97 -14.15 -0.07
CA ARG A 130 21.70 -15.05 0.82
C ARG A 130 22.41 -16.18 0.07
N ILE A 131 21.83 -16.65 -1.04
CA ILE A 131 22.43 -17.65 -1.92
C ILE A 131 23.57 -17.01 -2.74
N ALA A 132 23.35 -15.83 -3.32
CA ALA A 132 24.37 -15.08 -4.06
C ALA A 132 25.58 -14.73 -3.19
N ALA A 133 25.37 -14.32 -1.94
CA ALA A 133 26.44 -14.04 -0.98
C ALA A 133 27.31 -15.26 -0.64
N ARG A 134 26.84 -16.49 -0.91
CA ARG A 134 27.59 -17.73 -0.68
C ARG A 134 28.43 -18.16 -1.89
N GLY A 135 28.33 -17.44 -3.02
CA GLY A 135 29.20 -17.62 -4.18
C GLY A 135 29.14 -19.00 -4.85
N ARG A 136 28.01 -19.71 -4.74
CA ARG A 136 27.81 -21.02 -5.36
C ARG A 136 26.53 -21.00 -6.19
N GLU A 137 26.68 -21.22 -7.50
CA GLU A 137 25.65 -21.54 -8.54
C GLU A 137 25.28 -20.40 -9.53
N ARG A 138 24.85 -20.79 -10.74
CA ARG A 138 24.42 -19.92 -11.86
C ARG A 138 22.91 -19.63 -11.77
N GLU A 139 22.50 -18.45 -12.23
CA GLU A 139 21.13 -17.87 -12.16
C GLU A 139 20.00 -18.86 -12.56
N ASP A 140 20.22 -19.67 -13.59
CA ASP A 140 19.20 -20.55 -14.18
C ASP A 140 18.86 -21.77 -13.29
N GLU A 141 19.81 -22.29 -12.52
CA GLU A 141 19.59 -23.39 -11.55
C GLU A 141 18.87 -22.88 -10.27
N MET A 142 19.00 -21.59 -9.99
CA MET A 142 18.38 -20.91 -8.84
C MET A 142 16.86 -20.77 -9.02
N GLN A 143 16.42 -20.37 -10.21
CA GLN A 143 15.00 -20.22 -10.56
C GLN A 143 14.25 -21.56 -10.59
N LEU A 144 14.88 -22.61 -11.14
CA LEU A 144 14.34 -23.98 -11.16
C LEU A 144 14.17 -24.58 -9.75
N ARG A 145 14.97 -24.14 -8.76
CA ARG A 145 14.87 -24.55 -7.36
C ARG A 145 13.77 -23.79 -6.59
N LEU A 146 13.62 -22.49 -6.81
CA LEU A 146 12.55 -21.68 -6.22
C LEU A 146 11.15 -22.17 -6.65
N ALA A 147 11.03 -22.74 -7.86
CA ALA A 147 9.78 -23.28 -8.40
C ALA A 147 9.39 -24.69 -7.89
N ARG A 148 10.28 -25.43 -7.20
CA ARG A 148 9.97 -26.79 -6.70
C ARG A 148 9.07 -26.72 -5.48
N ARG A 149 7.76 -26.89 -5.70
CA ARG A 149 6.79 -27.19 -4.63
C ARG A 149 7.11 -28.56 -4.03
N GLY A 150 7.38 -28.60 -2.72
CA GLY A 150 7.49 -29.84 -1.98
C GLY A 150 6.15 -30.57 -1.90
N ALA A 151 6.17 -31.89 -1.75
CA ALA A 151 4.96 -32.68 -1.51
C ALA A 151 4.20 -32.14 -0.27
N PRO A 152 2.85 -32.14 -0.29
CA PRO A 152 2.05 -31.71 0.84
C PRO A 152 2.34 -32.56 2.08
N LEU A 153 2.33 -31.93 3.25
CA LEU A 153 2.53 -32.62 4.53
C LEU A 153 1.38 -33.60 4.79
N PRO A 154 1.63 -34.78 5.41
CA PRO A 154 0.55 -35.65 5.86
C PRO A 154 -0.37 -34.91 6.84
N ALA A 155 -1.68 -35.11 6.74
CA ALA A 155 -2.68 -34.40 7.56
C ALA A 155 -2.53 -34.64 9.08
N SER A 156 -1.85 -35.71 9.48
CA SER A 156 -1.56 -36.05 10.88
C SER A 156 -0.35 -35.32 11.47
N VAL A 157 0.46 -34.64 10.66
CA VAL A 157 1.70 -34.00 11.11
C VAL A 157 1.44 -32.54 11.45
N ARG A 158 1.77 -32.19 12.70
CA ARG A 158 1.73 -30.81 13.19
C ARG A 158 2.87 -30.02 12.56
N SER A 159 2.65 -28.77 12.18
CA SER A 159 3.74 -27.90 11.74
C SER A 159 3.57 -26.46 12.19
N LEU A 160 4.69 -25.78 12.43
CA LEU A 160 4.80 -24.36 12.70
C LEU A 160 5.72 -23.75 11.65
N GLY A 161 5.64 -22.45 11.42
CA GLY A 161 6.55 -21.81 10.49
C GLY A 161 7.12 -20.54 11.02
N VAL A 162 8.32 -20.32 10.56
CA VAL A 162 9.22 -19.29 11.03
C VAL A 162 9.65 -18.52 9.80
N ASP A 163 9.09 -17.32 9.69
CA ASP A 163 9.50 -16.37 8.67
C ASP A 163 10.83 -15.73 9.10
N ASN A 164 11.85 -15.87 8.25
CA ASN A 164 13.19 -15.34 8.43
C ASN A 164 13.55 -14.27 7.37
N ASP A 165 12.57 -13.46 7.00
CA ASP A 165 12.70 -12.29 6.11
C ASP A 165 13.49 -11.14 6.75
N ALA A 166 13.41 -11.04 8.07
CA ALA A 166 14.03 -9.97 8.86
C ALA A 166 15.51 -10.25 9.18
N GLY A 167 16.03 -9.54 10.19
CA GLY A 167 17.35 -9.80 10.76
C GLY A 167 17.42 -11.15 11.49
N LEU A 168 18.63 -11.69 11.61
CA LEU A 168 18.89 -12.95 12.29
C LEU A 168 18.41 -12.97 13.76
N PRO A 169 18.59 -11.91 14.57
CA PRO A 169 18.08 -11.89 15.94
C PRO A 169 16.57 -12.09 16.03
N GLU A 170 15.81 -11.43 15.14
CA GLU A 170 14.36 -11.56 15.08
C GLU A 170 13.93 -12.95 14.57
N GLY A 171 14.65 -13.51 13.61
CA GLY A 171 14.44 -14.89 13.16
C GLY A 171 14.64 -15.89 14.32
N ILE A 172 15.67 -15.69 15.15
CA ILE A 172 15.95 -16.53 16.33
C ILE A 172 14.84 -16.37 17.37
N ASP A 173 14.40 -15.15 17.67
CA ASP A 173 13.27 -14.88 18.57
C ASP A 173 12.03 -15.70 18.13
N ARG A 174 11.67 -15.61 16.84
CA ARG A 174 10.53 -16.34 16.26
C ARG A 174 10.72 -17.86 16.30
N PHE A 175 11.93 -18.34 16.06
CA PHE A 175 12.24 -19.77 16.04
C PHE A 175 12.17 -20.39 17.44
N VAL A 176 12.76 -19.74 18.45
CA VAL A 176 12.67 -20.16 19.85
C VAL A 176 11.21 -20.15 20.32
N GLU A 177 10.48 -19.11 19.98
CA GLU A 177 9.07 -19.03 20.34
C GLU A 177 8.22 -20.11 19.66
N ALA A 178 8.54 -20.51 18.43
CA ALA A 178 7.90 -21.66 17.78
C ALA A 178 8.19 -22.98 18.52
N LEU A 179 9.42 -23.15 18.99
CA LEU A 179 9.82 -24.29 19.83
C LEU A 179 9.15 -24.29 21.20
N GLU A 180 8.64 -23.17 21.69
CA GLU A 180 7.95 -23.08 22.98
C GLU A 180 6.42 -23.13 22.83
N SER A 181 5.89 -22.54 21.75
CA SER A 181 4.45 -22.38 21.47
C SER A 181 3.74 -23.67 21.07
N PHE A 182 4.47 -24.75 20.77
CA PHE A 182 3.88 -26.04 20.40
C PHE A 182 3.03 -26.68 21.51
N ARG A 183 3.11 -26.14 22.73
CA ARG A 183 2.36 -26.59 23.90
C ARG A 183 0.96 -25.97 23.99
N SER A 184 0.66 -24.97 23.14
CA SER A 184 -0.60 -24.20 23.14
C SER A 184 -1.46 -24.53 21.92
N TRP A 185 -1.70 -25.83 21.67
CA TRP A 185 -2.44 -26.28 20.49
C TRP A 185 -3.90 -26.55 20.83
N ALA A 186 -4.78 -26.11 19.94
CA ALA A 186 -6.21 -26.34 20.08
C ALA A 186 -6.84 -26.83 18.79
N THR A 187 -7.88 -27.64 18.93
CA THR A 187 -8.79 -27.97 17.84
C THR A 187 -9.69 -26.77 17.56
N VAL A 188 -9.75 -26.33 16.31
CA VAL A 188 -10.63 -25.24 15.90
C VAL A 188 -12.05 -25.73 15.67
N ARG A 189 -13.01 -25.02 16.24
CA ARG A 189 -14.44 -25.16 15.96
C ARG A 189 -15.02 -23.84 15.44
N CYS A 190 -15.72 -23.87 14.31
CA CYS A 190 -16.53 -22.74 13.86
C CYS A 190 -17.78 -22.63 14.76
N LEU A 191 -18.05 -21.45 15.32
CA LEU A 191 -19.20 -21.22 16.20
C LEU A 191 -20.46 -20.70 15.47
N GLU A 192 -20.46 -20.62 14.13
CA GLU A 192 -21.54 -20.05 13.30
C GLU A 192 -22.01 -18.66 13.76
N MET A 193 -21.15 -17.92 14.47
CA MET A 193 -21.41 -16.58 14.96
C MET A 193 -20.65 -15.55 14.14
N ARG A 194 -21.27 -14.40 13.92
CA ARG A 194 -20.66 -13.26 13.24
C ARG A 194 -20.24 -12.21 14.27
N SER A 195 -18.99 -11.79 14.22
CA SER A 195 -18.43 -10.80 15.16
C SER A 195 -18.24 -9.40 14.56
N GLY A 196 -18.58 -9.21 13.28
CA GLY A 196 -18.38 -7.96 12.56
C GLY A 196 -16.97 -7.84 11.99
N ALA A 197 -16.40 -6.64 12.00
CA ALA A 197 -15.08 -6.38 11.40
C ALA A 197 -13.92 -7.07 12.13
N ASP A 198 -14.05 -7.27 13.45
CA ASP A 198 -13.00 -7.87 14.26
C ASP A 198 -13.29 -9.36 14.46
N GLY A 199 -12.36 -10.21 14.03
CA GLY A 199 -12.39 -11.64 14.34
C GLY A 199 -12.30 -11.91 15.84
N VAL A 200 -13.01 -12.93 16.34
CA VAL A 200 -13.02 -13.33 17.75
C VAL A 200 -12.67 -14.81 17.90
N VAL A 201 -11.84 -15.09 18.91
CA VAL A 201 -11.53 -16.43 19.43
C VAL A 201 -12.14 -16.57 20.81
N HIS A 202 -12.98 -17.59 20.97
CA HIS A 202 -13.55 -18.01 22.24
C HIS A 202 -12.69 -19.12 22.86
N LEU A 203 -12.21 -18.86 24.06
CA LEU A 203 -11.47 -19.83 24.88
C LEU A 203 -12.38 -20.37 25.99
N PRO A 204 -12.28 -21.67 26.33
CA PRO A 204 -13.04 -22.25 27.44
C PRO A 204 -12.68 -21.57 28.76
N ALA A 205 -13.66 -21.45 29.67
CA ALA A 205 -13.40 -21.01 31.03
C ALA A 205 -12.55 -22.07 31.75
N THR A 206 -11.47 -21.65 32.40
CA THR A 206 -10.47 -22.55 33.00
C THR A 206 -11.07 -23.44 34.09
N GLY A 207 -11.02 -24.76 33.91
CA GLY A 207 -11.20 -25.78 34.95
C GLY A 207 -9.89 -26.56 35.18
N ALA A 208 -9.80 -27.28 36.31
CA ALA A 208 -8.57 -27.95 36.79
C ALA A 208 -7.97 -29.02 35.84
N ASP A 209 -8.67 -29.40 34.76
CA ASP A 209 -8.25 -30.39 33.76
C ASP A 209 -8.06 -29.79 32.34
N ALA A 210 -7.74 -28.50 32.21
CA ALA A 210 -7.65 -27.84 30.91
C ALA A 210 -6.34 -28.15 30.14
N PRO A 211 -6.39 -28.67 28.89
CA PRO A 211 -5.20 -28.95 28.05
C PRO A 211 -4.63 -27.69 27.36
N LEU A 212 -5.20 -26.51 27.59
CA LEU A 212 -4.65 -25.21 27.21
C LEU A 212 -4.35 -24.41 28.48
N PRO A 213 -3.16 -23.77 28.60
CA PRO A 213 -2.88 -22.92 29.75
C PRO A 213 -3.91 -21.78 29.85
N ALA A 214 -4.21 -21.36 31.08
CA ALA A 214 -5.04 -20.19 31.33
C ALA A 214 -4.51 -19.01 30.50
N TRP A 215 -5.34 -18.45 29.63
CA TRP A 215 -4.89 -17.41 28.73
C TRP A 215 -4.53 -16.15 29.51
N GLN A 216 -3.25 -15.79 29.49
CA GLN A 216 -2.71 -14.57 30.09
C GLN A 216 -2.22 -13.57 29.02
N GLY A 217 -2.43 -13.89 27.73
CA GLY A 217 -1.84 -13.21 26.57
C GLY A 217 -2.51 -11.90 26.13
N GLY A 218 -3.30 -11.25 27.00
CA GLY A 218 -3.97 -9.98 26.70
C GLY A 218 -5.24 -10.12 25.84
N GLU A 219 -5.68 -9.02 25.23
CA GLU A 219 -6.95 -8.93 24.48
C GLU A 219 -6.92 -9.56 23.07
N GLN A 220 -5.73 -9.92 22.55
CA GLN A 220 -5.56 -10.45 21.19
C GLN A 220 -4.65 -11.69 21.16
N VAL A 221 -4.98 -12.61 20.26
CA VAL A 221 -4.22 -13.84 19.99
C VAL A 221 -3.89 -13.93 18.50
N GLU A 222 -2.71 -14.45 18.19
CA GLU A 222 -2.37 -14.92 16.85
C GLU A 222 -2.63 -16.43 16.77
N LEU A 223 -3.54 -16.82 15.88
CA LEU A 223 -3.80 -18.20 15.50
C LEU A 223 -2.91 -18.53 14.29
N SER A 224 -2.23 -19.67 14.34
CA SER A 224 -1.50 -20.19 13.18
C SER A 224 -2.05 -21.55 12.80
N ALA A 225 -2.53 -21.68 11.56
CA ALA A 225 -2.94 -22.94 10.94
C ALA A 225 -2.03 -23.25 9.74
N LEU A 226 -1.75 -24.54 9.51
CA LEU A 226 -1.18 -24.98 8.26
C LEU A 226 -2.31 -25.29 7.26
N GLY A 227 -2.27 -24.66 6.09
CA GLY A 227 -3.12 -24.97 4.94
C GLY A 227 -2.31 -25.53 3.76
N GLY A 228 -3.00 -25.95 2.70
CA GLY A 228 -2.37 -26.50 1.49
C GLY A 228 -1.45 -25.53 0.72
N ARG A 229 -1.38 -24.25 1.11
CA ARG A 229 -0.53 -23.20 0.51
C ARG A 229 0.57 -22.67 1.46
N GLY A 230 0.74 -23.28 2.64
CA GLY A 230 1.65 -22.78 3.69
C GLY A 230 0.88 -22.42 4.95
N ILE A 231 1.48 -21.59 5.81
CA ILE A 231 0.90 -21.23 7.10
C ILE A 231 0.06 -19.98 6.97
N THR A 232 -1.21 -20.10 7.35
CA THR A 232 -2.12 -18.98 7.50
C THR A 232 -2.07 -18.52 8.95
N ARG A 233 -1.83 -17.21 9.14
CA ARG A 233 -1.91 -16.58 10.46
C ARG A 233 -3.10 -15.63 10.49
N VAL A 234 -3.90 -15.74 11.53
CA VAL A 234 -5.05 -14.86 11.76
C VAL A 234 -4.95 -14.29 13.15
N ARG A 235 -5.18 -12.99 13.28
CA ARG A 235 -5.30 -12.33 14.57
C ARG A 235 -6.76 -12.17 14.92
N ALA A 236 -7.07 -12.41 16.18
CA ALA A 236 -8.42 -12.30 16.68
C ALA A 236 -8.40 -11.81 18.12
N ARG A 237 -9.49 -11.15 18.52
CA ARG A 237 -9.70 -10.78 19.92
C ARG A 237 -10.04 -12.01 20.73
N VAL A 238 -9.52 -12.07 21.95
CA VAL A 238 -9.76 -13.17 22.87
C VAL A 238 -10.99 -12.88 23.71
N HIS A 239 -11.91 -13.82 23.73
CA HIS A 239 -13.03 -13.86 24.65
C HIS A 239 -12.89 -15.10 25.55
N VAL A 240 -12.75 -14.89 26.85
CA VAL A 240 -12.63 -15.98 27.83
C VAL A 240 -13.97 -16.18 28.52
N GLY A 241 -14.51 -17.40 28.45
CA GLY A 241 -15.80 -17.74 29.06
C GLY A 241 -17.01 -17.32 28.22
N GLY A 242 -18.14 -18.01 28.38
CA GLY A 242 -19.41 -17.63 27.78
C GLY A 242 -19.49 -17.73 26.25
N ALA A 243 -19.57 -18.95 25.71
CA ALA A 243 -20.29 -19.18 24.47
C ALA A 243 -21.43 -20.17 24.76
N GLY A 244 -22.62 -19.94 24.20
CA GLY A 244 -23.76 -20.87 24.32
C GLY A 244 -23.50 -22.28 23.76
N ALA A 245 -22.32 -22.54 23.20
CA ALA A 245 -21.83 -23.86 22.84
C ALA A 245 -20.72 -24.28 23.81
N ALA A 246 -20.91 -25.40 24.50
CA ALA A 246 -19.87 -26.03 25.31
C ALA A 246 -18.68 -26.40 24.40
N LEU A 247 -17.58 -25.65 24.53
CA LEU A 247 -16.28 -26.02 23.94
C LEU A 247 -15.66 -27.14 24.78
N ALA A 248 -15.17 -28.19 24.14
CA ALA A 248 -14.49 -29.27 24.85
C ALA A 248 -13.10 -28.83 25.34
N ALA A 249 -12.54 -29.60 26.26
CA ALA A 249 -11.16 -29.42 26.71
C ALA A 249 -10.20 -29.51 25.50
N GLY A 250 -9.52 -28.40 25.19
CA GLY A 250 -8.58 -28.32 24.06
C GLY A 250 -9.21 -27.84 22.75
N GLU A 251 -10.48 -27.42 22.76
CA GLU A 251 -11.11 -26.72 21.65
C GLU A 251 -11.05 -25.20 21.83
N VAL A 252 -10.97 -24.48 20.70
CA VAL A 252 -11.19 -23.04 20.63
C VAL A 252 -12.25 -22.74 19.59
N GLY A 253 -13.17 -21.86 19.95
CA GLY A 253 -14.26 -21.44 19.08
C GLY A 253 -13.85 -20.22 18.26
N LEU A 254 -14.04 -20.26 16.95
CA LEU A 254 -13.79 -19.11 16.08
C LEU A 254 -15.10 -18.52 15.58
N SER A 255 -15.17 -17.18 15.52
CA SER A 255 -16.19 -16.51 14.70
C SER A 255 -16.04 -16.92 13.24
N ARG A 256 -17.13 -16.81 12.48
CA ARG A 256 -17.16 -17.23 11.07
C ARG A 256 -16.10 -16.51 10.24
N GLU A 257 -15.94 -15.21 10.45
CA GLU A 257 -14.95 -14.38 9.75
C GLU A 257 -13.52 -14.84 10.05
N THR A 258 -13.24 -15.17 11.32
CA THR A 258 -11.92 -15.66 11.76
C THR A 258 -11.62 -17.03 11.19
N PHE A 259 -12.62 -17.92 11.16
CA PHE A 259 -12.50 -19.26 10.61
C PHE A 259 -12.28 -19.23 9.09
N GLU A 260 -13.05 -18.42 8.37
CA GLU A 260 -12.90 -18.21 6.92
C GLU A 260 -11.53 -17.58 6.60
N ALA A 261 -11.08 -16.59 7.36
CA ALA A 261 -9.75 -15.98 7.20
C ALA A 261 -8.61 -16.98 7.46
N LEU A 262 -8.81 -17.93 8.37
CA LEU A 262 -7.82 -18.98 8.68
C LEU A 262 -7.72 -19.99 7.53
N GLY A 263 -8.81 -20.20 6.79
CA GLY A 263 -8.85 -21.07 5.61
C GLY A 263 -8.51 -22.53 5.90
N ALA A 264 -8.64 -22.97 7.16
CA ALA A 264 -8.32 -24.32 7.60
C ALA A 264 -9.58 -25.21 7.63
N PRO A 265 -9.48 -26.50 7.31
CA PRO A 265 -10.61 -27.44 7.44
C PRO A 265 -11.18 -27.47 8.87
N PRO A 266 -12.49 -27.73 9.05
CA PRO A 266 -13.07 -27.94 10.39
C PRO A 266 -12.33 -29.03 11.18
N GLY A 267 -12.07 -28.79 12.46
CA GLY A 267 -11.29 -29.71 13.31
C GLY A 267 -9.77 -29.61 13.13
N SER A 268 -9.28 -28.66 12.33
CA SER A 268 -7.84 -28.39 12.22
C SER A 268 -7.25 -28.00 13.55
N GLN A 269 -6.01 -28.42 13.77
CA GLN A 269 -5.22 -27.98 14.91
C GLN A 269 -4.59 -26.61 14.63
N VAL A 270 -4.68 -25.70 15.59
CA VAL A 270 -4.02 -24.39 15.53
C VAL A 270 -3.13 -24.18 16.73
N ALA A 271 -2.02 -23.47 16.51
CA ALA A 271 -1.23 -22.91 17.59
C ALA A 271 -1.81 -21.55 17.99
N LEU A 272 -2.00 -21.35 19.29
CA LEU A 272 -2.36 -20.07 19.88
C LEU A 272 -1.13 -19.38 20.42
N ARG A 273 -0.93 -18.13 20.04
CA ARG A 273 0.21 -17.32 20.46
C ARG A 273 -0.25 -15.98 21.01
N ALA A 274 0.19 -15.66 22.23
CA ALA A 274 0.05 -14.32 22.80
C ALA A 274 0.83 -13.32 21.94
N ILE A 275 0.21 -12.18 21.62
CA ILE A 275 0.92 -11.11 20.94
C ILE A 275 1.88 -10.50 21.97
N PRO A 276 3.22 -10.51 21.74
CA PRO A 276 4.16 -9.93 22.68
C PRO A 276 3.89 -8.44 22.86
N ALA A 277 4.02 -7.95 24.10
CA ALA A 277 3.89 -6.53 24.38
C ALA A 277 4.85 -5.72 23.50
N PRO A 278 4.40 -4.60 22.91
CA PRO A 278 5.25 -3.80 22.04
C PRO A 278 6.42 -3.23 22.83
N ARG A 279 7.65 -3.47 22.35
CA ARG A 279 8.88 -2.96 22.97
C ARG A 279 8.94 -1.42 22.86
N SER A 280 8.16 -0.83 21.94
CA SER A 280 8.03 0.60 21.76
C SER A 280 6.93 1.28 22.57
N HIS A 281 6.25 0.61 23.53
CA HIS A 281 5.12 1.19 24.26
C HIS A 281 5.42 2.58 24.86
N ALA A 282 6.60 2.77 25.45
CA ALA A 282 7.04 4.07 25.98
C ALA A 282 7.13 5.18 24.91
N LEU A 283 7.43 4.83 23.64
CA LEU A 283 7.48 5.78 22.53
C LEU A 283 6.10 6.22 22.08
N LEU A 284 5.11 5.31 22.12
CA LEU A 284 3.71 5.66 21.88
C LEU A 284 3.23 6.66 22.93
N ALA A 285 3.43 6.35 24.21
CA ALA A 285 3.06 7.24 25.31
C ALA A 285 3.74 8.61 25.18
N LYS A 286 5.03 8.63 24.83
CA LYS A 286 5.78 9.85 24.54
C LYS A 286 5.11 10.69 23.45
N LYS A 287 4.72 10.08 22.33
CA LYS A 287 4.07 10.82 21.24
C LYS A 287 2.68 11.33 21.62
N ILE A 288 1.90 10.55 22.37
CA ILE A 288 0.57 10.96 22.87
C ILE A 288 0.68 12.17 23.81
N ARG A 289 1.77 12.30 24.58
CA ARG A 289 2.06 13.51 25.39
C ARG A 289 2.49 14.73 24.57
N GLY A 290 2.53 14.63 23.24
CA GLY A 290 2.90 15.73 22.34
C GLY A 290 4.42 15.95 22.22
N GLU A 291 5.23 15.03 22.71
CA GLU A 291 6.69 15.08 22.59
C GLU A 291 7.16 14.55 21.22
N GLU A 292 8.31 15.04 20.76
CA GLU A 292 8.88 14.63 19.47
C GLU A 292 9.58 13.27 19.53
N LEU A 293 9.46 12.49 18.45
CA LEU A 293 10.22 11.27 18.24
C LEU A 293 11.29 11.46 17.16
N ASN A 294 12.49 10.94 17.40
CA ASN A 294 13.53 10.90 16.38
C ASN A 294 13.38 9.69 15.43
N GLU A 295 14.17 9.64 14.37
CA GLU A 295 14.14 8.56 13.36
C GLU A 295 14.28 7.16 13.96
N ALA A 296 15.21 6.95 14.90
CA ALA A 296 15.43 5.64 15.52
C ALA A 296 14.26 5.22 16.42
N GLN A 297 13.53 6.17 16.99
CA GLN A 297 12.32 5.94 17.77
C GLN A 297 11.14 5.61 16.84
N TYR A 298 10.93 6.40 15.78
CA TYR A 298 9.93 6.10 14.76
C TYR A 298 10.17 4.74 14.10
N ARG A 299 11.43 4.36 13.84
CA ARG A 299 11.77 3.04 13.30
C ARG A 299 11.28 1.90 14.19
N ARG A 300 11.51 2.00 15.50
CA ARG A 300 11.07 0.99 16.47
C ARG A 300 9.54 0.95 16.56
N LEU A 301 8.92 2.12 16.68
CA LEU A 301 7.46 2.24 16.80
C LEU A 301 6.72 1.71 15.56
N LEU A 302 7.10 2.19 14.37
CA LEU A 302 6.46 1.77 13.12
C LEU A 302 6.73 0.30 12.78
N ARG A 303 7.86 -0.27 13.21
CA ARG A 303 8.12 -1.72 13.09
C ARG A 303 7.14 -2.52 13.94
N ASP A 304 6.95 -2.16 15.21
CA ASP A 304 5.97 -2.82 16.08
C ASP A 304 4.53 -2.67 15.53
N PHE A 305 4.21 -1.58 14.80
CA PHE A 305 2.94 -1.44 14.06
C PHE A 305 2.83 -2.38 12.86
N VAL A 306 3.87 -2.50 12.03
CA VAL A 306 3.88 -3.43 10.88
C VAL A 306 3.84 -4.87 11.33
N GLU A 307 4.45 -5.18 12.47
CA GLU A 307 4.34 -6.49 13.13
C GLU A 307 3.01 -6.65 13.90
N GLY A 308 2.17 -5.60 13.92
CA GLY A 308 0.87 -5.47 14.59
C GLY A 308 0.88 -5.93 16.06
N ARG A 309 1.90 -5.50 16.81
CA ARG A 309 2.00 -5.69 18.25
C ARG A 309 1.12 -4.72 19.06
N TYR A 310 0.46 -3.78 18.38
CA TYR A 310 -0.42 -2.78 18.96
C TYR A 310 -1.86 -3.06 18.59
N ALA A 311 -2.77 -2.81 19.53
CA ALA A 311 -4.20 -2.84 19.25
C ALA A 311 -4.61 -1.62 18.40
N ASP A 312 -5.73 -1.75 17.66
CA ASP A 312 -6.22 -0.68 16.78
C ASP A 312 -6.50 0.64 17.51
N ARG A 313 -6.92 0.57 18.78
CA ARG A 313 -7.11 1.75 19.65
C ARG A 313 -5.80 2.51 19.90
N GLU A 314 -4.69 1.79 20.04
CA GLU A 314 -3.36 2.39 20.29
C GLU A 314 -2.79 2.99 19.02
N LEU A 315 -2.99 2.32 17.87
CA LEU A 315 -2.70 2.88 16.55
C LEU A 315 -3.51 4.15 16.31
N THR A 316 -4.79 4.15 16.67
CA THR A 316 -5.66 5.32 16.57
C THR A 316 -5.15 6.47 17.44
N ALA A 317 -4.79 6.21 18.70
CA ALA A 317 -4.25 7.22 19.60
C ALA A 317 -2.94 7.83 19.05
N PHE A 318 -2.05 7.00 18.51
CA PHE A 318 -0.84 7.47 17.83
C PHE A 318 -1.17 8.42 16.67
N LEU A 319 -2.11 8.03 15.82
CA LEU A 319 -2.44 8.78 14.61
C LEU A 319 -3.13 10.10 14.91
N VAL A 320 -4.01 10.14 15.92
CA VAL A 320 -4.58 11.41 16.43
C VAL A 320 -3.46 12.32 16.95
N ALA A 321 -2.53 11.79 17.77
CA ALA A 321 -1.42 12.57 18.29
C ALA A 321 -0.47 13.07 17.18
N ALA A 322 -0.18 12.23 16.19
CA ALA A 322 0.68 12.57 15.06
C ALA A 322 0.01 13.57 14.09
N THR A 323 -1.30 13.52 13.90
CA THR A 323 -2.01 14.47 13.03
C THR A 323 -2.12 15.85 13.66
N GLN A 324 -2.22 15.94 14.99
CA GLN A 324 -2.28 17.23 15.70
C GLN A 324 -0.94 17.99 15.72
N LYS A 325 0.19 17.30 15.90
CA LYS A 325 1.50 17.96 16.02
C LYS A 325 2.63 17.09 15.46
N LEU A 326 3.19 17.53 14.33
CA LEU A 326 4.44 17.01 13.78
C LEU A 326 5.38 18.18 13.47
N SER A 327 6.60 18.14 13.97
CA SER A 327 7.65 19.07 13.53
C SER A 327 8.20 18.67 12.16
N ASP A 328 8.90 19.57 11.46
CA ASP A 328 9.52 19.24 10.16
C ASP A 328 10.57 18.12 10.29
N ALA A 329 11.28 18.07 11.42
CA ALA A 329 12.22 17.00 11.74
C ALA A 329 11.52 15.64 11.90
N GLU A 330 10.33 15.63 12.51
CA GLU A 330 9.52 14.41 12.62
C GLU A 330 8.95 13.98 11.26
N VAL A 331 8.49 14.92 10.42
CA VAL A 331 8.01 14.62 9.05
C VAL A 331 9.11 13.96 8.23
N LEU A 332 10.33 14.49 8.27
CA LEU A 332 11.49 13.88 7.61
C LEU A 332 11.82 12.50 8.19
N SER A 333 11.83 12.35 9.51
CA SER A 333 12.08 11.07 10.18
C SER A 333 11.06 10.01 9.77
N LEU A 334 9.77 10.37 9.77
CA LEU A 334 8.68 9.51 9.31
C LEU A 334 8.84 9.14 7.83
N ALA A 335 9.16 10.10 6.96
CA ALA A 335 9.36 9.84 5.54
C ALA A 335 10.51 8.86 5.29
N ARG A 336 11.64 9.01 6.00
CA ARG A 336 12.80 8.10 5.93
C ARG A 336 12.44 6.69 6.39
N VAL A 337 11.83 6.57 7.57
CA VAL A 337 11.48 5.26 8.14
C VAL A 337 10.47 4.56 7.24
N ARG A 338 9.38 5.23 6.85
CA ARG A 338 8.37 4.65 5.96
C ARG A 338 8.96 4.20 4.63
N ALA A 339 9.84 4.99 4.02
CA ALA A 339 10.50 4.62 2.78
C ALA A 339 11.43 3.39 2.95
N SER A 340 12.00 3.18 4.15
CA SER A 340 12.86 2.02 4.44
C SER A 340 12.09 0.72 4.72
N LEU A 341 10.80 0.83 5.07
CA LEU A 341 9.93 -0.32 5.34
C LEU A 341 9.28 -0.89 4.07
N ALA A 342 9.32 -0.15 2.96
CA ALA A 342 8.77 -0.58 1.69
C ALA A 342 9.87 -1.09 0.75
N HIS A 343 9.58 -2.13 -0.03
CA HIS A 343 10.45 -2.55 -1.11
C HIS A 343 10.56 -1.44 -2.16
N ARG A 344 11.80 -1.01 -2.48
CA ARG A 344 12.04 0.02 -3.49
C ARG A 344 12.18 -0.60 -4.86
N GLN A 345 11.30 -0.19 -5.78
CA GLN A 345 11.42 -0.51 -7.19
C GLN A 345 12.66 0.16 -7.79
N THR A 346 13.36 -0.57 -8.66
CA THR A 346 14.54 -0.09 -9.37
C THR A 346 14.25 -0.01 -10.87
N TRP A 347 14.80 1.00 -11.51
CA TRP A 347 14.62 1.29 -12.92
C TRP A 347 15.98 1.44 -13.56
N ASN A 348 16.16 0.93 -14.79
CA ASN A 348 17.37 1.13 -15.58
C ASN A 348 17.38 2.53 -16.21
N GLU A 349 17.11 3.56 -15.42
CA GLU A 349 16.88 4.93 -15.84
C GLU A 349 17.49 5.88 -14.82
N ARG A 350 18.23 6.89 -15.28
CA ARG A 350 18.81 7.91 -14.39
C ARG A 350 17.75 8.85 -13.83
N ILE A 351 16.77 9.20 -14.67
CA ILE A 351 15.68 10.12 -14.33
C ILE A 351 14.36 9.38 -14.46
N VAL A 352 13.79 9.06 -13.31
CA VAL A 352 12.42 8.52 -13.17
C VAL A 352 11.56 9.59 -12.52
N VAL A 353 10.54 10.04 -13.23
CA VAL A 353 9.69 11.15 -12.80
C VAL A 353 8.34 10.65 -12.29
N ASP A 354 7.73 11.38 -11.35
CA ASP A 354 6.34 11.18 -10.91
C ASP A 354 5.68 12.55 -10.69
N LYS A 355 4.35 12.58 -10.78
CA LYS A 355 3.53 13.74 -10.45
C LYS A 355 2.53 13.34 -9.38
N HIS A 356 2.44 14.11 -8.30
CA HIS A 356 1.39 13.94 -7.30
C HIS A 356 0.51 15.20 -7.22
N SER A 357 -0.70 15.04 -6.71
CA SER A 357 -1.57 16.15 -6.33
C SER A 357 -2.20 15.83 -5.00
N MET A 358 -2.25 16.80 -4.09
CA MET A 358 -3.03 16.61 -2.85
C MET A 358 -4.53 16.49 -3.11
N GLY A 359 -4.99 16.90 -4.30
CA GLY A 359 -6.38 16.83 -4.72
C GLY A 359 -7.24 17.89 -4.03
N GLY A 360 -8.55 17.63 -3.96
CA GLY A 360 -9.53 18.57 -3.42
C GLY A 360 -10.20 19.46 -4.46
N VAL A 361 -9.71 19.47 -5.71
CA VAL A 361 -10.33 20.22 -6.81
C VAL A 361 -11.01 19.26 -7.80
N PRO A 362 -12.33 19.39 -8.05
CA PRO A 362 -13.03 18.59 -9.06
C PRO A 362 -12.59 18.97 -10.50
N GLY A 363 -12.79 18.06 -11.43
CA GLY A 363 -12.32 18.10 -12.82
C GLY A 363 -10.80 18.22 -13.08
N SER A 364 -9.96 18.56 -12.08
CA SER A 364 -8.50 18.78 -12.22
C SER A 364 -7.66 17.53 -12.55
N ARG A 365 -7.91 16.90 -13.70
CA ARG A 365 -7.30 15.64 -14.17
C ARG A 365 -6.18 15.84 -15.18
N ILE A 366 -5.21 16.65 -14.79
CA ILE A 366 -4.01 16.90 -15.61
C ILE A 366 -3.10 15.68 -15.74
N THR A 367 -3.16 14.72 -14.81
CA THR A 367 -2.15 13.66 -14.70
C THR A 367 -2.02 12.82 -15.98
N PRO A 368 -3.10 12.33 -16.63
CA PRO A 368 -2.93 11.55 -17.86
C PRO A 368 -2.35 12.38 -19.02
N ILE A 369 -2.64 13.69 -19.09
CA ILE A 369 -2.04 14.59 -20.07
C ILE A 369 -0.53 14.74 -19.82
N VAL A 370 -0.15 15.01 -18.56
CA VAL A 370 1.25 15.15 -18.14
C VAL A 370 2.03 13.87 -18.42
N VAL A 371 1.49 12.71 -18.02
CA VAL A 371 2.10 11.40 -18.28
C VAL A 371 2.32 11.18 -19.78
N SER A 372 1.35 11.55 -20.60
CA SER A 372 1.44 11.42 -22.07
C SER A 372 2.53 12.31 -22.67
N LEU A 373 2.65 13.55 -22.19
CA LEU A 373 3.70 14.49 -22.63
C LEU A 373 5.10 14.00 -22.24
N VAL A 374 5.25 13.52 -21.00
CA VAL A 374 6.51 12.98 -20.47
C VAL A 374 6.93 11.73 -21.23
N ALA A 375 6.00 10.81 -21.49
CA ALA A 375 6.25 9.60 -22.26
C ALA A 375 6.56 9.90 -23.74
N ALA A 376 5.91 10.91 -24.33
CA ALA A 376 6.20 11.35 -25.70
C ALA A 376 7.58 12.00 -25.82
N HIS A 377 8.05 12.69 -24.78
CA HIS A 377 9.41 13.23 -24.69
C HIS A 377 10.46 12.13 -24.50
N GLY A 378 10.10 11.07 -23.76
CA GLY A 378 10.95 9.88 -23.57
C GLY A 378 11.43 9.63 -22.14
N LEU A 379 10.98 10.40 -21.15
CA LEU A 379 11.29 10.15 -19.74
C LEU A 379 10.42 9.02 -19.17
N ALA A 380 10.97 8.26 -18.22
CA ALA A 380 10.25 7.17 -17.56
C ALA A 380 9.33 7.68 -16.45
N MET A 381 8.05 7.29 -16.48
CA MET A 381 7.03 7.71 -15.50
C MET A 381 6.12 6.55 -15.04
N PRO A 382 6.56 5.73 -14.07
CA PRO A 382 5.75 4.68 -13.43
C PRO A 382 4.74 5.27 -12.45
N LYS A 383 3.74 5.99 -12.97
CA LYS A 383 2.76 6.72 -12.17
C LYS A 383 1.90 5.73 -11.38
N THR A 384 2.03 5.76 -10.06
CA THR A 384 1.08 5.12 -9.13
C THR A 384 0.11 6.14 -8.56
N SER A 385 -1.18 5.82 -8.58
CA SER A 385 -2.25 6.69 -8.08
C SER A 385 -3.24 5.93 -7.21
N SER A 386 -3.80 6.59 -6.21
CA SER A 386 -4.94 6.05 -5.48
C SER A 386 -6.23 6.27 -6.27
N ARG A 387 -7.26 5.50 -5.91
CA ARG A 387 -8.65 5.81 -6.29
C ARG A 387 -9.16 7.02 -5.52
N ALA A 388 -10.26 7.59 -6.00
CA ALA A 388 -11.01 8.60 -5.27
C ALA A 388 -11.39 8.07 -3.87
N ILE A 389 -11.28 8.96 -2.88
CA ILE A 389 -11.77 8.72 -1.53
C ILE A 389 -12.93 9.67 -1.26
N THR A 390 -12.68 10.98 -1.38
CA THR A 390 -13.68 12.04 -1.22
C THR A 390 -13.97 12.82 -2.51
N SER A 391 -13.18 12.61 -3.56
CA SER A 391 -13.43 13.23 -4.88
C SER A 391 -14.44 12.41 -5.69
N ALA A 392 -15.02 13.02 -6.72
CA ALA A 392 -15.90 12.33 -7.65
C ALA A 392 -15.17 11.28 -8.52
N ALA A 393 -13.88 11.52 -8.80
CA ALA A 393 -13.00 10.59 -9.49
C ALA A 393 -11.54 10.80 -9.06
N GLY A 394 -10.77 9.71 -8.99
CA GLY A 394 -9.32 9.71 -8.85
C GLY A 394 -8.64 9.47 -10.19
N THR A 395 -7.33 9.70 -10.26
CA THR A 395 -6.56 9.43 -11.50
C THR A 395 -6.63 7.96 -11.91
N ALA A 396 -6.62 7.03 -10.94
CA ALA A 396 -6.79 5.61 -11.24
C ALA A 396 -8.20 5.31 -11.79
N ASP A 397 -9.25 5.94 -11.26
CA ASP A 397 -10.62 5.72 -11.74
C ASP A 397 -10.82 6.23 -13.18
N VAL A 398 -10.15 7.32 -13.55
CA VAL A 398 -10.18 7.89 -14.92
C VAL A 398 -9.38 7.03 -15.89
N MET A 399 -8.23 6.49 -15.48
CA MET A 399 -7.49 5.55 -16.33
C MET A 399 -8.27 4.23 -16.51
N GLU A 400 -8.95 3.77 -15.46
CA GLU A 400 -9.82 2.59 -15.51
C GLU A 400 -11.02 2.74 -16.44
N ALA A 401 -11.40 3.97 -16.82
CA ALA A 401 -12.40 4.15 -17.85
C ALA A 401 -11.94 3.68 -19.25
N VAL A 402 -10.64 3.44 -19.47
CA VAL A 402 -10.08 3.06 -20.78
C VAL A 402 -9.07 1.90 -20.76
N ALA A 403 -8.45 1.59 -19.61
CA ALA A 403 -7.49 0.50 -19.50
C ALA A 403 -7.41 -0.05 -18.07
N ARG A 404 -6.87 -1.27 -17.91
CA ARG A 404 -6.61 -1.84 -16.58
C ARG A 404 -5.68 -0.94 -15.76
N VAL A 405 -5.97 -0.85 -14.46
CA VAL A 405 -5.13 -0.15 -13.47
C VAL A 405 -4.59 -1.05 -12.37
N ASP A 406 -5.15 -2.24 -12.19
CA ASP A 406 -4.65 -3.26 -11.27
C ASP A 406 -3.55 -4.06 -11.98
N LEU A 407 -2.31 -3.56 -11.84
CA LEU A 407 -1.12 -4.10 -12.49
C LEU A 407 -0.19 -4.75 -11.46
N THR A 408 0.46 -5.84 -11.85
CA THR A 408 1.59 -6.42 -11.10
C THR A 408 2.87 -5.61 -11.31
N VAL A 409 3.91 -5.85 -10.50
CA VAL A 409 5.22 -5.21 -10.67
C VAL A 409 5.80 -5.49 -12.06
N ASP A 410 5.70 -6.73 -12.55
CA ASP A 410 6.19 -7.12 -13.89
C ASP A 410 5.42 -6.43 -15.01
N GLU A 411 4.10 -6.27 -14.85
CA GLU A 411 3.27 -5.52 -15.82
C GLU A 411 3.65 -4.04 -15.85
N VAL A 412 3.95 -3.43 -14.69
CA VAL A 412 4.46 -2.05 -14.63
C VAL A 412 5.81 -1.96 -15.35
N GLN A 413 6.74 -2.89 -15.09
CA GLN A 413 8.04 -2.90 -15.77
C GLN A 413 7.90 -2.97 -17.29
N ARG A 414 7.01 -3.84 -17.78
CA ARG A 414 6.70 -3.95 -19.21
C ARG A 414 6.14 -2.63 -19.78
N CYS A 415 5.19 -2.00 -19.10
CA CYS A 415 4.64 -0.71 -19.53
C CYS A 415 5.72 0.38 -19.65
N ILE A 416 6.68 0.42 -18.73
CA ILE A 416 7.78 1.38 -18.81
C ILE A 416 8.73 1.06 -19.97
N ALA A 417 9.04 -0.21 -20.21
CA ALA A 417 9.88 -0.62 -21.33
C ALA A 417 9.23 -0.29 -22.69
N GLU A 418 7.94 -0.53 -22.85
CA GLU A 418 7.23 -0.40 -24.14
C GLU A 418 6.69 1.02 -24.40
N ALA A 419 6.20 1.69 -23.34
CA ALA A 419 5.46 2.95 -23.47
C ALA A 419 6.08 4.11 -22.69
N ARG A 420 7.21 3.89 -21.98
CA ARG A 420 7.87 4.86 -21.07
C ARG A 420 7.06 5.27 -19.85
N ALA A 421 5.79 4.89 -19.77
CA ALA A 421 4.93 5.27 -18.65
C ALA A 421 3.78 4.28 -18.45
N CYS A 422 3.21 4.34 -17.25
CA CYS A 422 1.94 3.73 -16.92
C CYS A 422 1.22 4.61 -15.89
N ILE A 423 -0.08 4.38 -15.68
CA ILE A 423 -0.92 4.92 -14.61
C ILE A 423 -1.58 3.73 -13.91
N ALA A 424 -0.95 3.25 -12.85
CA ALA A 424 -1.37 2.09 -12.08
C ALA A 424 -2.04 2.49 -10.76
N TRP A 425 -2.95 1.65 -10.27
CA TRP A 425 -3.50 1.76 -8.93
C TRP A 425 -2.46 1.34 -7.89
N ASN A 426 -2.31 2.12 -6.83
CA ASN A 426 -1.28 1.90 -5.82
C ASN A 426 -1.54 0.70 -4.88
N GLY A 427 -2.73 0.09 -4.91
CA GLY A 427 -3.15 -0.96 -3.98
C GLY A 427 -2.18 -2.14 -3.90
N ARG A 428 -2.09 -2.95 -4.97
CA ARG A 428 -1.21 -4.14 -4.98
C ARG A 428 0.29 -3.84 -5.07
N LEU A 429 0.66 -2.60 -5.39
CA LEU A 429 2.05 -2.24 -5.69
C LEU A 429 2.80 -1.76 -4.45
N ASN A 430 2.32 -0.69 -3.82
CA ASN A 430 3.10 0.03 -2.79
C ASN A 430 2.21 0.46 -1.60
N HIS A 431 1.10 -0.23 -1.33
CA HIS A 431 0.23 0.05 -0.18
C HIS A 431 0.81 -0.63 1.08
N SER A 432 0.98 0.13 2.16
CA SER A 432 1.50 -0.40 3.43
C SER A 432 0.38 -0.62 4.44
N VAL A 433 0.58 -1.53 5.42
CA VAL A 433 -0.33 -1.73 6.57
C VAL A 433 -0.61 -0.41 7.30
N LEU A 434 0.38 0.48 7.36
CA LEU A 434 0.22 1.83 7.93
C LEU A 434 -0.71 2.72 7.11
N ASP A 435 -0.78 2.52 5.79
CA ASP A 435 -1.73 3.24 4.93
C ASP A 435 -3.15 2.71 5.09
N ASP A 436 -3.34 1.40 5.26
CA ASP A 436 -4.65 0.78 5.52
C ASP A 436 -5.26 1.32 6.83
N VAL A 437 -4.49 1.26 7.92
CA VAL A 437 -4.88 1.78 9.23
C VAL A 437 -5.16 3.28 9.18
N MET A 438 -4.32 4.05 8.48
CA MET A 438 -4.54 5.49 8.32
C MET A 438 -5.81 5.82 7.54
N ASN A 439 -6.08 5.09 6.45
CA ASN A 439 -7.25 5.32 5.62
C ASN A 439 -8.54 4.99 6.38
N ALA A 440 -8.54 3.98 7.25
CA ALA A 440 -9.67 3.63 8.10
C ALA A 440 -9.98 4.72 9.15
N LEU A 441 -8.96 5.40 9.67
CA LEU A 441 -9.08 6.29 10.84
C LEU A 441 -9.18 7.78 10.52
N THR A 442 -8.47 8.25 9.49
CA THR A 442 -8.53 9.68 9.11
C THR A 442 -9.89 10.09 8.55
N ARG A 443 -10.66 9.13 8.02
CA ARG A 443 -11.93 9.38 7.32
C ARG A 443 -13.08 9.87 8.22
N PRO A 444 -13.38 9.26 9.38
CA PRO A 444 -14.53 9.68 10.19
C PRO A 444 -14.25 10.96 11.01
N LEU A 445 -12.98 11.18 11.37
CA LEU A 445 -12.61 12.18 12.40
C LEU A 445 -12.20 13.55 11.83
N GLY A 446 -12.06 13.70 10.51
CA GLY A 446 -11.76 14.99 9.87
C GLY A 446 -10.41 15.61 10.28
N LEU A 447 -9.44 14.79 10.71
CA LEU A 447 -8.17 15.26 11.26
C LEU A 447 -7.31 15.98 10.20
N ASP A 448 -6.70 17.10 10.59
CA ASP A 448 -5.69 17.76 9.75
C ASP A 448 -4.47 16.85 9.61
N SER A 449 -4.22 16.41 8.39
CA SER A 449 -3.19 15.44 8.06
C SER A 449 -2.24 15.99 6.99
N ALA A 450 -2.17 17.30 6.78
CA ALA A 450 -1.34 17.90 5.73
C ALA A 450 0.14 17.50 5.89
N ARG A 451 0.72 17.68 7.08
CA ARG A 451 2.12 17.29 7.38
C ARG A 451 2.35 15.79 7.29
N TRP A 452 1.42 14.98 7.81
CA TRP A 452 1.48 13.52 7.66
C TRP A 452 1.45 13.09 6.18
N SER A 453 0.64 13.77 5.37
CA SER A 453 0.52 13.51 3.94
C SER A 453 1.84 13.72 3.22
N VAL A 454 2.68 14.68 3.62
CA VAL A 454 4.03 14.85 3.08
C VAL A 454 4.85 13.56 3.24
N ALA A 455 4.95 13.05 4.48
CA ALA A 455 5.69 11.83 4.76
C ALA A 455 5.12 10.60 4.04
N SER A 456 3.78 10.46 4.02
CA SER A 456 3.10 9.36 3.32
C SER A 456 3.34 9.42 1.81
N ILE A 457 3.15 10.59 1.18
CA ILE A 457 3.28 10.76 -0.27
C ILE A 457 4.72 10.49 -0.70
N LEU A 458 5.70 11.16 -0.09
CA LEU A 458 7.09 11.06 -0.50
C LEU A 458 7.69 9.66 -0.26
N SER A 459 7.33 8.99 0.85
CA SER A 459 7.78 7.61 1.08
C SER A 459 7.29 6.64 0.00
N LYS A 460 6.03 6.76 -0.44
CA LYS A 460 5.48 5.95 -1.54
C LYS A 460 6.14 6.27 -2.90
N LYS A 461 6.46 7.54 -3.15
CA LYS A 461 7.15 7.97 -4.37
C LYS A 461 8.57 7.40 -4.42
N LYS A 462 9.28 7.44 -3.30
CA LYS A 462 10.60 6.82 -3.16
C LYS A 462 10.55 5.29 -3.32
N ALA A 463 9.55 4.63 -2.73
CA ALA A 463 9.34 3.19 -2.89
C ALA A 463 9.02 2.80 -4.34
N ALA A 464 8.29 3.64 -5.09
CA ALA A 464 8.06 3.45 -6.53
C ALA A 464 9.33 3.67 -7.39
N GLY A 465 10.48 3.96 -6.79
CA GLY A 465 11.73 4.17 -7.51
C GLY A 465 11.85 5.54 -8.18
N ALA A 466 10.95 6.48 -7.89
CA ALA A 466 11.06 7.84 -8.41
C ALA A 466 12.37 8.50 -7.96
N THR A 467 12.88 9.39 -8.80
CA THR A 467 14.06 10.24 -8.53
C THR A 467 13.67 11.71 -8.47
N HIS A 468 12.68 12.09 -9.29
CA HIS A 468 12.16 13.44 -9.39
C HIS A 468 10.64 13.43 -9.23
N VAL A 469 10.09 14.32 -8.42
CA VAL A 469 8.65 14.36 -8.11
C VAL A 469 8.15 15.78 -8.15
N ILE A 470 7.10 16.02 -8.94
CA ILE A 470 6.39 17.30 -8.91
C ILE A 470 5.09 17.15 -8.14
N VAL A 471 4.78 18.11 -7.26
CA VAL A 471 3.61 18.06 -6.38
C VAL A 471 2.71 19.27 -6.66
N ASP A 472 1.45 18.99 -6.94
CA ASP A 472 0.37 19.96 -7.12
C ASP A 472 -0.33 20.19 -5.77
N LEU A 473 -0.32 21.44 -5.30
CA LEU A 473 -0.92 21.87 -4.03
C LEU A 473 -2.04 22.88 -4.29
N PRO A 474 -3.25 22.42 -4.64
CA PRO A 474 -4.37 23.32 -4.82
C PRO A 474 -4.78 23.99 -3.51
N TYR A 475 -4.96 25.31 -3.54
CA TYR A 475 -5.52 26.08 -2.44
C TYR A 475 -6.84 26.73 -2.84
N GLY A 476 -7.73 26.95 -1.88
CA GLY A 476 -9.00 27.63 -2.10
C GLY A 476 -10.05 27.19 -1.09
N THR A 477 -11.21 27.83 -1.14
CA THR A 477 -12.32 27.61 -0.20
C THR A 477 -12.68 26.14 -0.04
N TYR A 478 -12.65 25.35 -1.12
CA TYR A 478 -13.06 23.94 -1.12
C TYR A 478 -11.89 22.96 -1.30
N ALA A 479 -10.66 23.47 -1.45
CA ALA A 479 -9.47 22.63 -1.52
C ALA A 479 -9.06 22.16 -0.12
N LYS A 480 -8.16 21.17 -0.07
CA LYS A 480 -7.60 20.71 1.21
C LYS A 480 -6.82 21.81 1.93
N LEU A 481 -6.16 22.68 1.17
CA LEU A 481 -5.46 23.85 1.67
C LEU A 481 -6.36 25.06 1.48
N ARG A 482 -6.62 25.82 2.55
CA ARG A 482 -7.57 26.94 2.49
C ARG A 482 -6.96 28.23 1.94
N THR A 483 -5.65 28.43 2.15
CA THR A 483 -4.95 29.66 1.79
C THR A 483 -3.72 29.37 0.94
N GLU A 484 -3.31 30.33 0.12
CA GLU A 484 -2.07 30.27 -0.66
C GLU A 484 -0.85 30.15 0.26
N GLN A 485 -0.83 30.90 1.37
CA GLN A 485 0.25 30.87 2.35
C GLN A 485 0.48 29.46 2.92
N ALA A 486 -0.59 28.77 3.32
CA ALA A 486 -0.50 27.38 3.80
C ALA A 486 0.01 26.42 2.71
N ALA A 487 -0.34 26.67 1.44
CA ALA A 487 0.17 25.90 0.32
C ALA A 487 1.67 26.12 0.07
N LEU A 488 2.15 27.36 0.21
CA LEU A 488 3.56 27.72 0.08
C LEU A 488 4.41 27.12 1.22
N GLU A 489 3.91 27.18 2.46
CA GLU A 489 4.57 26.55 3.61
C GLU A 489 4.68 25.03 3.44
N LEU A 490 3.59 24.38 3.00
CA LEU A 490 3.61 22.95 2.72
C LEU A 490 4.50 22.60 1.52
N ALA A 491 4.59 23.49 0.52
CA ALA A 491 5.50 23.32 -0.62
C ALA A 491 6.95 23.25 -0.16
N ALA A 492 7.38 24.20 0.69
CA ALA A 492 8.72 24.21 1.26
C ALA A 492 9.01 22.93 2.06
N LEU A 493 8.03 22.45 2.83
CA LEU A 493 8.16 21.19 3.57
C LEU A 493 8.29 19.96 2.65
N PHE A 494 7.54 19.90 1.54
CA PHE A 494 7.68 18.85 0.53
C PHE A 494 9.08 18.84 -0.08
N GLU A 495 9.60 20.01 -0.46
CA GLU A 495 10.92 20.14 -1.08
C GLU A 495 12.04 19.76 -0.09
N ALA A 496 11.99 20.28 1.14
CA ALA A 496 12.97 19.95 2.19
C ALA A 496 12.95 18.46 2.59
N THR A 497 11.75 17.90 2.78
CA THR A 497 11.61 16.46 3.10
C THR A 497 12.07 15.59 1.94
N GLY A 498 11.74 15.98 0.70
CA GLY A 498 12.18 15.33 -0.52
C GLY A 498 13.69 15.24 -0.62
N ALA A 499 14.37 16.38 -0.48
CA ALA A 499 15.82 16.46 -0.46
C ALA A 499 16.42 15.58 0.65
N GLY A 500 15.84 15.62 1.85
CA GLY A 500 16.26 14.79 2.97
C GLY A 500 16.20 13.29 2.63
N ILE A 501 15.17 12.82 1.95
CA ILE A 501 15.07 11.41 1.55
C ILE A 501 15.73 11.08 0.20
N GLY A 502 16.46 12.01 -0.42
CA GLY A 502 17.16 11.78 -1.69
C GLY A 502 16.24 11.79 -2.91
N LEU A 503 15.19 12.61 -2.90
CA LEU A 503 14.36 12.92 -4.06
C LEU A 503 14.55 14.38 -4.48
N HIS A 504 14.58 14.64 -5.78
CA HIS A 504 14.42 16.00 -6.31
C HIS A 504 12.93 16.32 -6.36
N VAL A 505 12.47 17.20 -5.47
CA VAL A 505 11.05 17.56 -5.37
C VAL A 505 10.82 19.00 -5.79
N ARG A 506 9.76 19.24 -6.56
CA ARG A 506 9.23 20.57 -6.86
C ARG A 506 7.77 20.63 -6.47
N ALA A 507 7.39 21.51 -5.56
CA ALA A 507 6.00 21.66 -5.13
C ALA A 507 5.43 23.00 -5.59
N LEU A 508 4.24 22.98 -6.20
CA LEU A 508 3.59 24.16 -6.76
C LEU A 508 2.26 24.42 -6.07
N ALA A 509 2.15 25.58 -5.42
CA ALA A 509 0.85 26.14 -5.03
C ALA A 509 0.07 26.52 -6.29
N THR A 510 -1.20 26.11 -6.37
CA THR A 510 -2.07 26.42 -7.51
C THR A 510 -3.45 26.84 -7.05
N ASP A 511 -4.07 27.76 -7.77
CA ASP A 511 -5.46 28.13 -7.55
C ASP A 511 -6.38 26.91 -7.76
N GLY A 512 -7.19 26.62 -6.74
CA GLY A 512 -8.21 25.59 -6.68
C GLY A 512 -9.57 26.14 -6.24
N SER A 513 -9.81 27.44 -6.43
CA SER A 513 -11.06 28.14 -6.10
C SER A 513 -12.26 27.64 -6.91
N ARG A 514 -12.02 27.03 -8.07
CA ARG A 514 -13.05 26.53 -9.00
C ARG A 514 -12.70 25.15 -9.55
N PRO A 515 -13.70 24.38 -10.03
CA PRO A 515 -13.45 23.18 -10.84
C PRO A 515 -12.55 23.50 -12.03
N ILE A 516 -11.74 22.52 -12.44
CA ILE A 516 -10.87 22.63 -13.62
C ILE A 516 -11.43 21.72 -14.71
N GLY A 517 -11.53 22.19 -15.95
CA GLY A 517 -12.20 21.45 -17.00
C GLY A 517 -13.72 21.54 -16.92
N ARG A 518 -14.42 20.66 -17.67
CA ARG A 518 -15.89 20.62 -17.75
C ARG A 518 -16.47 19.35 -17.14
N GLY A 519 -15.80 18.23 -17.33
CA GLY A 519 -16.22 16.93 -16.81
C GLY A 519 -15.80 16.70 -15.36
N ILE A 520 -16.72 16.16 -14.56
CA ILE A 520 -16.48 15.67 -13.21
C ILE A 520 -17.01 14.23 -13.15
N GLY A 521 -16.15 13.26 -12.88
CA GLY A 521 -16.45 11.83 -12.97
C GLY A 521 -15.60 11.10 -14.01
N PRO A 522 -15.41 9.77 -13.92
CA PRO A 522 -14.37 9.05 -14.66
C PRO A 522 -14.40 9.24 -16.19
N ALA A 523 -15.51 8.90 -16.86
CA ALA A 523 -15.61 9.02 -18.31
C ALA A 523 -15.66 10.47 -18.80
N LEU A 524 -16.27 11.37 -18.02
CA LEU A 524 -16.37 12.80 -18.33
C LEU A 524 -15.00 13.50 -18.25
N GLU A 525 -14.20 13.17 -17.25
CA GLU A 525 -12.83 13.67 -17.10
C GLU A 525 -11.90 13.06 -18.14
N LEU A 526 -12.06 11.77 -18.46
CA LEU A 526 -11.32 11.14 -19.57
C LEU A 526 -11.62 11.83 -20.90
N ARG A 527 -12.90 12.15 -21.18
CA ARG A 527 -13.29 12.90 -22.39
C ARG A 527 -12.56 14.24 -22.49
N ASP A 528 -12.48 14.98 -21.40
CA ASP A 528 -11.79 16.27 -21.39
C ASP A 528 -10.28 16.13 -21.58
N VAL A 529 -9.67 15.11 -20.96
CA VAL A 529 -8.26 14.72 -21.19
C VAL A 529 -8.02 14.41 -22.67
N LEU A 530 -8.87 13.59 -23.28
CA LEU A 530 -8.75 13.23 -24.70
C LEU A 530 -8.91 14.45 -25.60
N ARG A 531 -9.88 15.33 -25.34
CA ARG A 531 -10.03 16.60 -26.07
C ARG A 531 -8.78 17.45 -26.03
N VAL A 532 -8.10 17.55 -24.88
CA VAL A 532 -6.81 18.27 -24.78
C VAL A 532 -5.74 17.58 -25.62
N LEU A 533 -5.60 16.26 -25.50
CA LEU A 533 -4.59 15.48 -26.24
C LEU A 533 -4.82 15.51 -27.76
N ASP A 534 -6.08 15.57 -28.20
CA ASP A 534 -6.49 15.63 -29.61
C ASP A 534 -6.45 17.05 -30.19
N ASN A 535 -6.07 18.08 -29.40
CA ASN A 535 -6.20 19.50 -29.76
C ASN A 535 -7.61 19.88 -30.23
N HIS A 536 -8.63 19.29 -29.62
CA HIS A 536 -10.01 19.54 -29.98
C HIS A 536 -10.38 21.02 -29.70
N PRO A 537 -11.11 21.72 -30.59
CA PRO A 537 -11.47 23.13 -30.38
C PRO A 537 -12.24 23.40 -29.08
N GLY A 538 -13.06 22.43 -28.66
CA GLY A 538 -13.78 22.44 -27.38
C GLY A 538 -13.00 21.90 -26.17
N ALA A 539 -11.67 21.77 -26.26
CA ALA A 539 -10.84 21.35 -25.13
C ALA A 539 -10.82 22.42 -24.02
N PRO A 540 -10.93 22.04 -22.73
CA PRO A 540 -10.86 23.03 -21.66
C PRO A 540 -9.46 23.66 -21.55
N ALA A 541 -9.39 24.97 -21.74
CA ALA A 541 -8.13 25.72 -21.78
C ALA A 541 -7.38 25.70 -20.43
N ASP A 542 -8.12 25.83 -19.33
CA ASP A 542 -7.59 25.75 -17.96
C ASP A 542 -6.93 24.40 -17.65
N LEU A 543 -7.55 23.30 -18.08
CA LEU A 543 -6.99 21.94 -17.96
C LEU A 543 -5.71 21.80 -18.80
N ARG A 544 -5.73 22.28 -20.05
CA ARG A 544 -4.57 22.30 -20.96
C ARG A 544 -3.42 23.10 -20.37
N ASP A 545 -3.67 24.32 -19.92
CA ASP A 545 -2.65 25.22 -19.42
C ASP A 545 -2.00 24.72 -18.13
N LYS A 546 -2.81 24.19 -17.21
CA LYS A 546 -2.30 23.57 -16.00
C LYS A 546 -1.47 22.33 -16.33
N ALA A 547 -1.92 21.46 -17.24
CA ALA A 547 -1.15 20.29 -17.64
C ALA A 547 0.21 20.67 -18.26
N LEU A 548 0.24 21.63 -19.18
CA LEU A 548 1.45 22.13 -19.80
C LEU A 548 2.40 22.81 -18.80
N ARG A 549 1.87 23.51 -17.77
CA ARG A 549 2.69 24.11 -16.69
C ARG A 549 3.39 23.05 -15.85
N PHE A 550 2.73 21.93 -15.55
CA PHE A 550 3.37 20.84 -14.81
C PHE A 550 4.34 20.05 -15.68
N ALA A 551 3.95 19.74 -16.93
CA ALA A 551 4.83 19.06 -17.87
C ALA A 551 6.11 19.86 -18.12
N SER A 552 6.03 21.19 -18.27
CA SER A 552 7.21 22.02 -18.53
C SER A 552 8.27 21.94 -17.44
N GLN A 553 7.85 21.87 -16.17
CA GLN A 553 8.75 21.72 -15.02
C GLN A 553 9.37 20.31 -14.96
N ILE A 554 8.60 19.28 -15.30
CA ILE A 554 9.12 17.90 -15.36
C ILE A 554 10.14 17.77 -16.49
N LEU A 555 9.80 18.26 -17.69
CA LEU A 555 10.68 18.17 -18.85
C LEU A 555 11.98 18.96 -18.64
N ALA A 556 11.95 20.04 -17.84
CA ALA A 556 13.14 20.81 -17.49
C ALA A 556 14.20 20.01 -16.69
N TRP A 557 13.84 18.87 -16.09
CA TRP A 557 14.81 17.99 -15.43
C TRP A 557 15.65 17.20 -16.42
N ASP A 558 15.21 17.06 -17.68
CA ASP A 558 16.10 16.58 -18.73
C ASP A 558 17.20 17.62 -18.97
N PRO A 559 18.49 17.27 -18.80
CA PRO A 559 19.61 18.18 -19.04
C PRO A 559 19.62 18.79 -20.45
N LEU A 560 19.02 18.13 -21.45
CA LEU A 560 18.90 18.64 -22.82
C LEU A 560 17.86 19.76 -22.94
N VAL A 561 16.87 19.79 -22.05
CA VAL A 561 15.84 20.84 -21.99
C VAL A 561 16.29 21.95 -21.04
N GLY A 562 16.67 21.60 -19.81
CA GLY A 562 17.38 22.45 -18.85
C GLY A 562 16.62 23.66 -18.26
N SER A 563 15.43 24.02 -18.75
CA SER A 563 14.62 25.09 -18.17
C SER A 563 13.12 24.89 -18.39
N ALA A 564 12.30 25.45 -17.50
CA ALA A 564 10.84 25.37 -17.60
C ALA A 564 10.27 26.12 -18.82
N GLU A 565 10.95 27.15 -19.29
CA GLU A 565 10.57 27.88 -20.52
C GLU A 565 10.76 26.99 -21.75
N LYS A 566 11.94 26.38 -21.91
CA LYS A 566 12.20 25.39 -22.97
C LYS A 566 11.29 24.18 -22.83
N GLY A 567 11.06 23.71 -21.61
CA GLY A 567 10.12 22.63 -21.32
C GLY A 567 8.68 22.95 -21.73
N ARG A 568 8.25 24.22 -21.63
CA ARG A 568 6.92 24.66 -22.09
C ARG A 568 6.85 24.59 -23.61
N THR A 569 7.87 25.06 -24.31
CA THR A 569 7.98 24.98 -25.78
C THR A 569 7.94 23.53 -26.27
N VAL A 570 8.72 22.64 -25.65
CA VAL A 570 8.73 21.20 -25.99
C VAL A 570 7.38 20.55 -25.71
N ALA A 571 6.80 20.77 -24.53
CA ALA A 571 5.49 20.22 -24.19
C ALA A 571 4.39 20.70 -25.15
N GLN A 572 4.43 21.97 -25.56
CA GLN A 572 3.49 22.54 -26.52
C GLN A 572 3.64 21.87 -27.90
N ALA A 573 4.86 21.73 -28.39
CA ALA A 573 5.12 21.04 -29.67
C ALA A 573 4.70 19.55 -29.66
N LEU A 574 4.92 18.84 -28.55
CA LEU A 574 4.48 17.45 -28.38
C LEU A 574 2.96 17.31 -28.35
N LEU A 575 2.26 18.30 -27.79
CA LEU A 575 0.81 18.35 -27.80
C LEU A 575 0.29 18.65 -29.21
N ASP A 576 0.77 19.73 -29.85
CA ASP A 576 0.28 20.21 -31.15
C ASP A 576 0.53 19.19 -32.28
N SER A 577 1.65 18.47 -32.25
CA SER A 577 1.98 17.41 -33.22
C SER A 577 1.21 16.09 -33.02
N GLY A 578 0.39 16.00 -31.98
CA GLY A 578 -0.31 14.77 -31.58
C GLY A 578 0.61 13.68 -31.03
N ALA A 579 1.89 13.97 -30.75
CA ALA A 579 2.83 13.00 -30.18
C ALA A 579 2.38 12.54 -28.79
N ALA A 580 1.88 13.46 -27.96
CA ALA A 580 1.29 13.15 -26.67
C ALA A 580 0.10 12.17 -26.80
N ARG A 581 -0.80 12.40 -27.77
CA ARG A 581 -1.95 11.52 -28.04
C ARG A 581 -1.54 10.11 -28.46
N ARG A 582 -0.50 9.98 -29.28
CA ARG A 582 0.08 8.68 -29.66
C ARG A 582 0.73 7.98 -28.47
N ALA A 583 1.41 8.73 -27.60
CA ALA A 583 1.98 8.17 -26.37
C ALA A 583 0.88 7.66 -25.42
N PHE A 584 -0.21 8.42 -25.22
CA PHE A 584 -1.36 7.96 -24.44
C PHE A 584 -1.92 6.64 -24.97
N ALA A 585 -2.08 6.51 -26.30
CA ALA A 585 -2.54 5.27 -26.92
C ALA A 585 -1.60 4.09 -26.62
N ARG A 586 -0.29 4.27 -26.73
CA ARG A 586 0.69 3.22 -26.38
C ARG A 586 0.59 2.80 -24.92
N ILE A 587 0.43 3.75 -24.00
CA ILE A 587 0.27 3.46 -22.57
C ILE A 587 -1.00 2.65 -22.31
N VAL A 588 -2.13 3.06 -22.92
CA VAL A 588 -3.42 2.34 -22.83
C VAL A 588 -3.28 0.90 -23.33
N GLN A 589 -2.61 0.69 -24.48
CA GLN A 589 -2.39 -0.64 -25.03
C GLN A 589 -1.49 -1.50 -24.13
N ALA A 590 -0.35 -0.97 -23.67
CA ALA A 590 0.60 -1.69 -22.82
C ALA A 590 -0.02 -2.11 -21.48
N GLN A 591 -0.93 -1.30 -20.93
CA GLN A 591 -1.65 -1.61 -19.69
C GLN A 591 -2.77 -2.65 -19.85
N GLY A 592 -3.19 -2.95 -21.09
CA GLY A 592 -4.39 -3.73 -21.37
C GLY A 592 -5.60 -2.81 -21.51
N ALA A 593 -5.82 -2.37 -22.75
CA ALA A 593 -6.96 -1.55 -23.14
C ALA A 593 -8.29 -2.28 -22.91
N HIS A 594 -9.33 -1.54 -22.56
CA HIS A 594 -10.69 -2.06 -22.57
C HIS A 594 -11.24 -2.09 -24.00
N GLU A 595 -11.93 -3.17 -24.36
CA GLU A 595 -12.61 -3.30 -25.65
C GLU A 595 -13.64 -2.19 -25.83
N GLU A 596 -14.38 -1.89 -24.76
CA GLU A 596 -15.35 -0.79 -24.70
C GLU A 596 -14.98 0.20 -23.59
N PRO A 597 -14.27 1.30 -23.93
CA PRO A 597 -14.02 2.37 -22.98
C PRO A 597 -15.32 3.01 -22.49
N ALA A 598 -15.37 3.33 -21.20
CA ALA A 598 -16.54 3.94 -20.58
C ALA A 598 -16.87 5.30 -21.23
N ARG A 599 -18.17 5.55 -21.40
CA ARG A 599 -18.71 6.80 -21.95
C ARG A 599 -19.66 7.43 -20.94
N PRO A 600 -19.87 8.76 -20.98
CA PRO A 600 -20.86 9.41 -20.14
C PRO A 600 -22.25 8.77 -20.30
N SER A 601 -22.95 8.54 -19.20
CA SER A 601 -24.28 7.90 -19.19
C SER A 601 -25.26 8.67 -20.07
N ALA A 602 -26.15 7.96 -20.79
CA ALA A 602 -27.21 8.57 -21.57
C ALA A 602 -28.36 9.08 -20.68
N LEU A 603 -28.49 8.54 -19.46
CA LEU A 603 -29.49 8.99 -18.49
C LEU A 603 -29.05 10.31 -17.90
N THR A 604 -29.71 11.40 -18.34
CA THR A 604 -29.26 12.75 -18.03
C THR A 604 -30.38 13.70 -17.63
N HIS A 605 -30.00 14.75 -16.89
CA HIS A 605 -30.86 15.89 -16.59
C HIS A 605 -30.06 17.19 -16.74
N ALA A 606 -30.63 18.18 -17.43
CA ALA A 606 -30.01 19.49 -17.60
C ALA A 606 -30.50 20.44 -16.51
N VAL A 607 -29.57 20.97 -15.71
CA VAL A 607 -29.83 22.02 -14.73
C VAL A 607 -29.77 23.35 -15.46
N ARG A 608 -30.80 24.19 -15.30
CA ARG A 608 -30.96 25.45 -16.03
C ARG A 608 -30.92 26.65 -15.09
N ALA A 609 -30.45 27.79 -15.62
CA ALA A 609 -30.44 29.05 -14.91
C ALA A 609 -31.87 29.54 -14.62
N GLU A 610 -32.14 29.93 -13.37
CA GLU A 610 -33.45 30.44 -12.96
C GLU A 610 -33.65 31.90 -13.40
N HIS A 611 -32.56 32.66 -13.46
CA HIS A 611 -32.55 34.04 -13.91
C HIS A 611 -31.29 34.34 -14.74
N GLY A 612 -31.29 35.48 -15.44
CA GLY A 612 -30.11 35.94 -16.17
C GLY A 612 -29.08 36.61 -15.26
N GLY A 613 -27.83 36.66 -15.71
CA GLY A 613 -26.73 37.32 -15.02
C GLY A 613 -25.37 36.77 -15.44
N VAL A 614 -24.36 36.96 -14.59
CA VAL A 614 -23.00 36.43 -14.79
C VAL A 614 -22.70 35.38 -13.74
N VAL A 615 -22.18 34.23 -14.15
CA VAL A 615 -21.77 33.17 -13.22
C VAL A 615 -20.61 33.69 -12.35
N SER A 616 -20.88 33.90 -11.06
CA SER A 616 -19.92 34.46 -10.11
C SER A 616 -19.14 33.41 -9.33
N GLY A 617 -19.65 32.18 -9.23
CA GLY A 617 -19.06 31.11 -8.44
C GLY A 617 -19.57 29.73 -8.83
N ILE A 618 -18.74 28.71 -8.61
CA ILE A 618 -19.12 27.30 -8.74
C ILE A 618 -18.57 26.56 -7.53
N ASP A 619 -19.46 26.04 -6.68
CA ASP A 619 -19.10 25.25 -5.51
C ASP A 619 -18.62 23.85 -5.94
N GLY A 620 -17.30 23.70 -6.02
CA GLY A 620 -16.67 22.44 -6.38
C GLY A 620 -16.94 21.29 -5.40
N TRP A 621 -17.19 21.57 -4.13
CA TRP A 621 -17.50 20.54 -3.14
C TRP A 621 -18.88 19.93 -3.40
N THR A 622 -19.88 20.79 -3.59
CA THR A 622 -21.25 20.38 -3.88
C THR A 622 -21.33 19.69 -5.24
N ILE A 623 -20.68 20.22 -6.28
CA ILE A 623 -20.58 19.56 -7.60
C ILE A 623 -19.98 18.16 -7.49
N ALA A 624 -18.89 17.98 -6.75
CA ALA A 624 -18.31 16.67 -6.52
C ALA A 624 -19.26 15.74 -5.74
N GLY A 625 -20.02 16.28 -4.79
CA GLY A 625 -21.06 15.56 -4.05
C GLY A 625 -22.17 15.03 -4.94
N ILE A 626 -22.69 15.87 -5.83
CA ILE A 626 -23.73 15.48 -6.80
C ILE A 626 -23.20 14.42 -7.76
N ALA A 627 -21.97 14.56 -8.25
CA ALA A 627 -21.35 13.54 -9.11
C ALA A 627 -21.24 12.17 -8.40
N ARG A 628 -20.89 12.17 -7.10
CA ARG A 628 -20.88 10.93 -6.29
C ARG A 628 -22.27 10.34 -6.11
N LEU A 629 -23.25 11.18 -5.80
CA LEU A 629 -24.65 10.78 -5.67
C LEU A 629 -25.20 10.17 -6.97
N ALA A 630 -24.74 10.67 -8.13
CA ALA A 630 -25.11 10.15 -9.44
C ALA A 630 -24.51 8.77 -9.75
N GLY A 631 -23.52 8.32 -8.98
CA GLY A 631 -22.89 6.99 -9.09
C GLY A 631 -21.36 7.01 -9.26
N ALA A 632 -20.73 8.16 -9.44
CA ALA A 632 -19.27 8.23 -9.59
C ALA A 632 -18.54 7.93 -8.27
N PRO A 633 -17.35 7.30 -8.27
CA PRO A 633 -16.61 6.77 -9.41
C PRO A 633 -16.91 5.29 -9.71
N VAL A 634 -17.89 4.68 -9.03
CA VAL A 634 -18.21 3.25 -9.18
C VAL A 634 -18.82 3.00 -10.54
N ASP A 635 -19.87 3.76 -10.86
CA ASP A 635 -20.32 3.91 -12.24
C ASP A 635 -19.39 4.88 -12.97
N LYS A 636 -18.76 4.42 -14.05
CA LYS A 636 -17.77 5.20 -14.80
C LYS A 636 -18.41 6.25 -15.71
N GLY A 637 -19.67 6.05 -16.11
CA GLY A 637 -20.42 6.97 -16.97
C GLY A 637 -21.09 8.11 -16.20
N SER A 638 -21.27 7.95 -14.89
CA SER A 638 -21.87 8.95 -14.01
C SER A 638 -20.96 10.13 -13.71
N GLY A 639 -21.59 11.29 -13.46
CA GLY A 639 -20.91 12.51 -13.07
C GLY A 639 -21.65 13.78 -13.47
N ILE A 640 -20.91 14.88 -13.60
CA ILE A 640 -21.42 16.21 -13.97
C ILE A 640 -20.63 16.74 -15.16
N ASP A 641 -21.34 17.26 -16.17
CA ASP A 641 -20.78 18.03 -17.27
C ASP A 641 -21.13 19.51 -17.08
N LEU A 642 -20.14 20.33 -16.75
CA LEU A 642 -20.30 21.78 -16.63
C LEU A 642 -20.42 22.41 -18.01
N LEU A 643 -21.48 23.20 -18.20
CA LEU A 643 -21.81 23.86 -19.46
C LEU A 643 -21.55 25.38 -19.40
N CYS A 644 -21.29 25.91 -18.21
CA CYS A 644 -20.83 27.26 -17.95
C CYS A 644 -19.54 27.27 -17.13
N GLN A 645 -18.82 28.40 -17.18
CA GLN A 645 -17.66 28.72 -16.37
C GLN A 645 -17.90 30.01 -15.58
N VAL A 646 -17.13 30.21 -14.51
CA VAL A 646 -17.12 31.49 -13.78
C VAL A 646 -16.71 32.61 -14.74
N GLY A 647 -17.55 33.65 -14.83
CA GLY A 647 -17.42 34.76 -15.76
C GLY A 647 -18.36 34.70 -16.98
N ASP A 648 -19.00 33.56 -17.24
CA ASP A 648 -19.94 33.44 -18.37
C ASP A 648 -21.24 34.21 -18.09
N ALA A 649 -21.75 34.91 -19.11
CA ALA A 649 -23.08 35.49 -19.09
C ALA A 649 -24.12 34.42 -19.47
N VAL A 650 -25.20 34.33 -18.68
CA VAL A 650 -26.27 33.35 -18.84
C VAL A 650 -27.63 34.04 -18.82
N ARG A 651 -28.60 33.47 -19.54
CA ARG A 651 -30.02 33.88 -19.53
C ARG A 651 -30.85 32.88 -18.75
N ALA A 652 -32.02 33.31 -18.28
CA ALA A 652 -32.99 32.39 -17.70
C ALA A 652 -33.30 31.26 -18.70
N GLY A 653 -33.21 30.01 -18.24
CA GLY A 653 -33.39 28.80 -19.04
C GLY A 653 -32.12 28.22 -19.67
N ASP A 654 -31.00 28.94 -19.68
CA ASP A 654 -29.73 28.44 -20.23
C ASP A 654 -29.21 27.27 -19.38
N PRO A 655 -28.65 26.21 -20.01
CA PRO A 655 -28.14 25.06 -19.27
C PRO A 655 -26.81 25.41 -18.57
N LEU A 656 -26.76 25.22 -17.26
CA LEU A 656 -25.57 25.47 -16.43
C LEU A 656 -24.69 24.22 -16.30
N CYS A 657 -25.32 23.08 -16.07
CA CYS A 657 -24.65 21.79 -16.05
C CYS A 657 -25.60 20.66 -16.44
N ARG A 658 -25.04 19.49 -16.74
CA ARG A 658 -25.78 18.27 -17.02
C ARG A 658 -25.34 17.17 -16.07
N ILE A 659 -26.30 16.56 -15.39
CA ILE A 659 -26.09 15.38 -14.56
C ILE A 659 -26.14 14.15 -15.45
N HIS A 660 -25.15 13.27 -15.31
CA HIS A 660 -25.12 11.93 -15.89
C HIS A 660 -25.24 10.92 -14.74
N ALA A 661 -26.26 10.08 -14.74
CA ALA A 661 -26.57 9.21 -13.60
C ALA A 661 -26.59 7.72 -13.97
N ALA A 662 -26.37 6.87 -12.97
CA ALA A 662 -26.35 5.41 -13.11
C ALA A 662 -27.77 4.84 -13.12
N SER A 663 -28.72 5.52 -12.48
CA SER A 663 -30.12 5.08 -12.36
C SER A 663 -31.08 6.27 -12.22
N SER A 664 -32.37 6.04 -12.50
CA SER A 664 -33.41 7.06 -12.36
C SER A 664 -33.53 7.58 -10.92
N ASP A 665 -33.35 6.71 -9.93
CA ASP A 665 -33.42 7.08 -8.51
C ASP A 665 -32.26 8.01 -8.11
N SER A 666 -31.03 7.66 -8.53
CA SER A 666 -29.88 8.53 -8.30
C SER A 666 -30.01 9.88 -9.02
N LEU A 667 -30.56 9.88 -10.24
CA LEU A 667 -30.83 11.11 -10.99
C LEU A 667 -31.82 12.01 -10.23
N ALA A 668 -32.93 11.45 -9.76
CA ALA A 668 -33.94 12.18 -8.99
C ALA A 668 -33.34 12.79 -7.71
N ALA A 669 -32.52 12.01 -6.98
CA ALA A 669 -31.82 12.50 -5.79
C ALA A 669 -30.83 13.63 -6.11
N CYS A 670 -30.08 13.53 -7.22
CA CYS A 670 -29.19 14.59 -7.69
C CYS A 670 -29.92 15.88 -8.04
N VAL A 671 -31.06 15.78 -8.73
CA VAL A 671 -31.89 16.95 -9.09
C VAL A 671 -32.38 17.66 -7.84
N ALA A 672 -32.90 16.93 -6.86
CA ALA A 672 -33.34 17.48 -5.59
C ALA A 672 -32.18 18.19 -4.84
N LEU A 673 -30.99 17.57 -4.81
CA LEU A 673 -29.82 18.17 -4.17
C LEU A 673 -29.39 19.47 -4.87
N VAL A 674 -29.30 19.49 -6.20
CA VAL A 674 -28.95 20.70 -6.96
C VAL A 674 -29.94 21.83 -6.71
N GLN A 675 -31.23 21.55 -6.72
CA GLN A 675 -32.29 22.53 -6.47
C GLN A 675 -32.23 23.10 -5.06
N SER A 676 -31.79 22.31 -4.07
CA SER A 676 -31.66 22.78 -2.69
C SER A 676 -30.35 23.54 -2.41
N ALA A 677 -29.26 23.13 -3.05
CA ALA A 677 -27.92 23.59 -2.71
C ALA A 677 -27.40 24.72 -3.63
N HIS A 678 -28.04 24.94 -4.78
CA HIS A 678 -27.68 25.96 -5.77
C HIS A 678 -26.16 26.11 -5.98
N PRO A 679 -25.46 25.06 -6.48
CA PRO A 679 -23.99 25.03 -6.51
C PRO A 679 -23.33 26.00 -7.51
N ILE A 680 -24.12 26.77 -8.26
CA ILE A 680 -23.65 27.70 -9.29
C ILE A 680 -24.32 29.05 -9.01
N ASP A 681 -23.50 30.02 -8.60
CA ASP A 681 -23.96 31.36 -8.25
C ASP A 681 -24.04 32.22 -9.51
N ILE A 682 -25.16 32.92 -9.69
CA ILE A 682 -25.36 33.90 -10.77
C ILE A 682 -25.58 35.27 -10.12
N ALA A 683 -24.68 36.21 -10.37
CA ALA A 683 -24.84 37.59 -9.96
C ALA A 683 -25.64 38.37 -11.02
N ALA A 684 -26.60 39.18 -10.59
CA ALA A 684 -27.31 40.10 -11.48
C ALA A 684 -26.31 41.08 -12.12
N GLU A 685 -26.45 41.34 -13.44
CA GLU A 685 -25.67 42.39 -14.09
C GLU A 685 -25.95 43.72 -13.39
N ARG A 686 -24.92 44.32 -12.76
CA ARG A 686 -25.04 45.72 -12.33
C ARG A 686 -25.27 46.56 -13.59
N PRO A 687 -26.30 47.43 -13.64
CA PRO A 687 -26.46 48.36 -14.75
C PRO A 687 -25.15 49.14 -14.87
N GLN A 688 -24.46 49.02 -16.00
CA GLN A 688 -23.37 49.94 -16.31
C GLN A 688 -23.99 51.33 -16.27
N ALA A 689 -23.56 52.15 -15.31
CA ALA A 689 -23.91 53.55 -15.24
C ALA A 689 -23.61 54.12 -16.64
N HIS A 690 -24.68 54.52 -17.34
CA HIS A 690 -24.55 55.24 -18.60
C HIS A 690 -23.54 56.36 -18.35
N ALA A 691 -22.41 56.29 -19.06
CA ALA A 691 -21.50 57.41 -19.16
C ALA A 691 -22.34 58.58 -19.69
N GLY A 692 -22.74 59.46 -18.78
CA GLY A 692 -23.44 60.68 -19.10
C GLY A 692 -22.60 61.40 -20.15
N ARG A 693 -23.22 61.69 -21.30
CA ARG A 693 -22.72 62.71 -22.21
C ARG A 693 -22.66 64.00 -21.41
N GLY A 694 -21.50 64.28 -20.80
CA GLY A 694 -21.20 65.56 -20.22
C GLY A 694 -21.19 66.60 -21.34
N ALA A 695 -22.16 67.51 -21.29
CA ALA A 695 -22.02 68.81 -21.92
C ALA A 695 -20.78 69.47 -21.30
N GLY A 696 -19.74 69.68 -22.12
CA GLY A 696 -18.48 70.27 -21.67
C GLY A 696 -18.64 71.73 -21.22
N PRO A 697 -17.82 72.21 -20.28
CA PRO A 697 -17.79 73.61 -19.91
C PRO A 697 -17.08 74.43 -21.01
N ALA A 698 -17.64 75.60 -21.32
CA ALA A 698 -17.07 76.58 -22.23
C ALA A 698 -15.69 77.06 -21.72
N ALA A 699 -14.64 76.80 -22.49
CA ALA A 699 -13.32 77.37 -22.27
C ALA A 699 -13.24 78.77 -22.89
N ALA A 700 -13.11 79.78 -22.04
CA ALA A 700 -12.76 81.14 -22.41
C ALA A 700 -11.33 81.17 -23.00
N SER A 701 -11.21 81.53 -24.28
CA SER A 701 -9.92 81.84 -24.89
C SER A 701 -9.51 83.27 -24.56
N MET A 702 -8.53 83.39 -23.67
CA MET A 702 -7.81 84.62 -23.33
C MET A 702 -6.87 84.97 -24.50
N ARG A 703 -7.15 86.06 -25.22
CA ARG A 703 -6.22 86.64 -26.20
C ARG A 703 -5.14 87.41 -25.44
N ILE A 704 -3.89 86.97 -25.54
CA ILE A 704 -2.74 87.81 -25.20
C ILE A 704 -2.27 88.47 -26.48
N ASN A 705 -2.37 89.79 -26.45
CA ASN A 705 -1.82 90.76 -27.37
C ASN A 705 -0.35 90.95 -27.00
N GLU A 706 0.59 90.83 -27.93
CA GLU A 706 1.76 91.72 -27.91
C GLU A 706 2.45 91.82 -29.26
N ARG A 707 2.53 93.07 -29.72
CA ARG A 707 3.40 93.54 -30.78
C ARG A 707 4.83 93.62 -30.24
N SER A 708 5.78 93.37 -31.14
CA SER A 708 7.08 94.07 -31.25
C SER A 708 8.20 93.71 -30.27
N ARG A 709 9.25 93.09 -30.85
CA ARG A 709 10.63 93.58 -31.05
C ARG A 709 11.73 92.68 -30.47
N THR A 710 12.73 92.53 -31.37
CA THR A 710 14.11 92.01 -31.28
C THR A 710 14.30 90.52 -31.09
#